data_AF-A0A3M7TR69-F1
#
_entry.id   AF-A0A3M7TR69-F1
#
_cell.length_a   1.000
_cell.length_b   1.000
_cell.length_c   1.000
_cell.angle_alpha   90.00
_cell.angle_beta   90.00
_cell.angle_gamma   90.00
#
_symmetry.space_group_name_H-M   'P 1'
#
loop_
_entity.id
_entity.type
_entity.pdbx_description
1 polymer ?
#
loop_
_entity_poly.entity_id
_entity_poly.type
_entity_poly.pdbx_seq_one_letter_code
_entity_poly.pdbx_strand_id
1 'polypeptide(L)'
;MKKYLVFPFVLLMLFGLFHDDAFAQEEKDAAAALAIDMVGPNEQGFITSELVQYIFEQTKGISLPRFAREQIEAGTEVNRDDLQAGDVVFFQGSSLMSGIYIGNGRFVIVTSEGISERNMETSDYWSGIYVGASRYTEEDFTVDDPAAEFALESVGENSEDFITSEFVQYVFDNIKNISLPRHAADQWLLGESIEKENLQAGDVVFFQGTFLMSGIYIDNGRFVIVTSDGISERNLETSDYWSGIYIGAKRYSAENIDPEPSDNDIVEQARALIGSPYSRDGEDPETGFNTGSLVHYVFKEVTGSWLSKRPAGLYDAGEKISQDELQPGDLVFFEGSEGLISGIYTGDRQFIIATSSGVLERHLDHHTYFAERYEGAVRYSNELLEKSNPDTYADHENPIIQEAMKYMGTPYLMTGSTLDAFDCSFFIQTVFREAINVYLPRISYKQWEVGETILEAGTDIDSIELDHHIRPGDVLYFSGTWQEGISHTAIYLGDDHIVHATGEEGETTISYMNEYWKAHFTGVKRFDDLTIQYDNGAVFEAYNLLGTEYNLGGASPEQGFDTGGLVQYVYKKGLNIDLPRYGNQQWEEGTEISADEIERGDLMFFEGSSLIPAVYIGNNQIIVATQSSGVAIVDLTTSSYWPPRYVGSRTYERPQEKNIEAQLAEDYNGEGYEGTSAEFIQHLFEEGSGMTLPATIEMLRQYGEKIHIEELERGDLLFFAGEDGGDAAELAALYLGEGRFATVIDGKVDIREMNTDEYWINRLLEGRRITE
;
A
#
# COMPACT_ATOMS: atom_id res chain seq x y z
N MET A 1 81.71 -15.06 -55.33
CA MET A 1 80.99 -15.12 -56.62
C MET A 1 79.75 -15.98 -56.45
N LYS A 2 78.74 -15.79 -57.32
CA LYS A 2 77.94 -16.88 -57.92
C LYS A 2 78.54 -18.29 -57.72
N LYS A 3 77.62 -19.27 -57.65
CA LYS A 3 77.75 -20.65 -58.16
C LYS A 3 78.54 -21.69 -57.34
N TYR A 4 77.91 -22.88 -57.26
CA TYR A 4 78.44 -24.26 -57.28
C TYR A 4 79.23 -24.81 -56.07
N LEU A 5 78.77 -25.96 -55.56
CA LEU A 5 79.28 -27.32 -55.82
C LEU A 5 79.38 -28.18 -54.55
N VAL A 6 79.07 -29.46 -54.75
CA VAL A 6 79.04 -30.56 -53.79
C VAL A 6 80.41 -31.28 -53.74
N PHE A 7 80.66 -32.00 -52.64
CA PHE A 7 81.41 -33.28 -52.50
C PHE A 7 82.91 -33.23 -52.02
N PRO A 8 83.47 -34.33 -51.41
CA PRO A 8 83.62 -34.48 -49.95
C PRO A 8 85.04 -34.89 -49.43
N PHE A 9 85.12 -35.08 -48.09
CA PHE A 9 85.90 -36.09 -47.34
C PHE A 9 87.40 -35.89 -47.00
N VAL A 10 87.73 -36.34 -45.77
CA VAL A 10 89.01 -36.79 -45.18
C VAL A 10 89.88 -35.77 -44.40
N LEU A 11 89.80 -35.90 -43.06
CA LEU A 11 90.85 -36.15 -42.05
C LEU A 11 92.15 -35.30 -42.08
N LEU A 12 92.44 -34.57 -41.00
CA LEU A 12 93.62 -34.81 -40.14
C LEU A 12 93.56 -34.04 -38.81
N MET A 13 93.86 -34.76 -37.72
CA MET A 13 94.20 -34.25 -36.40
C MET A 13 95.40 -33.28 -36.45
N LEU A 14 95.43 -32.29 -35.55
CA LEU A 14 96.63 -32.00 -34.77
C LEU A 14 96.33 -31.23 -33.49
N PHE A 15 96.86 -31.79 -32.40
CA PHE A 15 96.83 -31.35 -31.01
C PHE A 15 97.37 -29.94 -30.79
N GLY A 16 96.77 -29.24 -29.82
CA GLY A 16 97.33 -28.06 -29.17
C GLY A 16 96.64 -27.84 -27.83
N LEU A 17 97.21 -28.42 -26.77
CA LEU A 17 96.83 -28.28 -25.36
C LEU A 17 96.89 -26.80 -24.91
N PHE A 18 95.86 -26.30 -24.22
CA PHE A 18 95.89 -25.93 -22.79
C PHE A 18 94.71 -25.02 -22.38
N HIS A 19 94.11 -25.39 -21.23
CA HIS A 19 93.38 -24.60 -20.23
C HIS A 19 91.88 -24.28 -20.38
N ASP A 20 91.18 -24.77 -19.35
CA ASP A 20 89.98 -24.32 -18.63
C ASP A 20 88.57 -24.55 -19.20
N ASP A 21 88.00 -25.66 -18.71
CA ASP A 21 86.58 -25.87 -18.39
C ASP A 21 86.06 -24.78 -17.42
N ALA A 22 84.77 -24.41 -17.57
CA ALA A 22 83.91 -23.61 -16.65
C ALA A 22 83.35 -22.26 -17.16
N PHE A 23 83.13 -22.08 -18.47
CA PHE A 23 82.46 -20.86 -19.01
C PHE A 23 81.27 -21.13 -19.94
N ALA A 24 80.78 -22.37 -20.03
CA ALA A 24 79.88 -22.78 -21.11
C ALA A 24 78.45 -23.17 -20.68
N GLN A 25 77.92 -22.65 -19.56
CA GLN A 25 76.57 -23.04 -19.10
C GLN A 25 75.69 -21.90 -18.55
N GLU A 26 76.07 -20.64 -18.78
CA GLU A 26 75.39 -19.45 -18.21
C GLU A 26 74.85 -18.51 -19.31
N GLU A 27 74.35 -19.07 -20.42
CA GLU A 27 73.55 -18.35 -21.41
C GLU A 27 72.18 -19.05 -21.53
N LYS A 28 71.12 -18.32 -21.17
CA LYS A 28 69.85 -18.16 -21.93
C LYS A 28 68.63 -17.89 -21.03
N ASP A 29 68.70 -16.88 -20.16
CA ASP A 29 67.47 -16.17 -19.79
C ASP A 29 67.29 -14.96 -20.72
N ALA A 30 66.12 -14.84 -21.33
CA ALA A 30 65.85 -13.82 -22.34
C ALA A 30 65.83 -12.40 -21.75
N ALA A 31 65.37 -12.24 -20.51
CA ALA A 31 65.36 -10.95 -19.81
C ALA A 31 66.79 -10.52 -19.47
N ALA A 32 67.62 -11.43 -18.95
CA ALA A 32 69.04 -11.14 -18.70
C ALA A 32 69.81 -10.80 -19.99
N ALA A 33 69.54 -11.52 -21.09
CA ALA A 33 70.18 -11.26 -22.38
C ALA A 33 69.82 -9.87 -22.94
N LEU A 34 68.54 -9.49 -22.91
CA LEU A 34 68.11 -8.16 -23.34
C LEU A 34 68.66 -7.07 -22.41
N ALA A 35 68.69 -7.31 -21.10
CA ALA A 35 69.26 -6.36 -20.15
C ALA A 35 70.73 -6.03 -20.48
N ILE A 36 71.53 -7.04 -20.84
CA ILE A 36 72.92 -6.86 -21.27
C ILE A 36 73.00 -6.05 -22.57
N ASP A 37 72.15 -6.35 -23.56
CA ASP A 37 72.13 -5.63 -24.86
C ASP A 37 71.76 -4.15 -24.70
N MET A 38 70.95 -3.83 -23.69
CA MET A 38 70.53 -2.47 -23.38
C MET A 38 71.56 -1.66 -22.58
N VAL A 39 72.71 -2.23 -22.18
CA VAL A 39 73.76 -1.49 -21.46
C VAL A 39 74.33 -0.38 -22.34
N GLY A 40 74.19 0.87 -21.89
CA GLY A 40 74.56 2.04 -22.66
C GLY A 40 73.82 3.31 -22.23
N PRO A 41 73.85 4.36 -23.06
CA PRO A 41 73.10 5.59 -22.82
C PRO A 41 71.60 5.29 -22.66
N ASN A 42 70.97 5.86 -21.64
CA ASN A 42 69.53 5.72 -21.41
C ASN A 42 68.75 6.75 -22.25
N GLU A 43 68.74 6.59 -23.57
CA GLU A 43 68.09 7.52 -24.51
C GLU A 43 66.55 7.49 -24.40
N GLN A 44 66.00 6.37 -23.93
CA GLN A 44 64.57 6.13 -23.71
C GLN A 44 64.06 6.77 -22.42
N GLY A 45 64.96 7.18 -21.52
CA GLY A 45 64.59 7.85 -20.27
C GLY A 45 63.98 6.94 -19.20
N PHE A 46 64.24 5.63 -19.25
CA PHE A 46 63.73 4.68 -18.27
C PHE A 46 64.15 5.04 -16.85
N ILE A 47 63.26 4.91 -15.87
CA ILE A 47 63.66 4.73 -14.47
C ILE A 47 63.97 3.24 -14.21
N THR A 48 64.55 2.93 -13.04
CA THR A 48 65.01 1.56 -12.71
C THR A 48 63.94 0.49 -12.89
N SER A 49 62.72 0.76 -12.39
CA SER A 49 61.58 -0.17 -12.47
C SER A 49 60.92 -0.22 -13.85
N GLU A 50 60.88 0.89 -14.59
CA GLU A 50 60.39 0.92 -15.97
C GLU A 50 61.31 0.13 -16.92
N LEU A 51 62.63 0.14 -16.68
CA LEU A 51 63.56 -0.71 -17.43
C LEU A 51 63.24 -2.19 -17.22
N VAL A 52 63.02 -2.59 -15.96
CA VAL A 52 62.68 -3.97 -15.61
C VAL A 52 61.34 -4.37 -16.24
N GLN A 53 60.32 -3.51 -16.15
CA GLN A 53 59.02 -3.70 -16.78
C GLN A 53 59.14 -3.91 -18.29
N TYR A 54 59.85 -2.99 -18.98
CA TYR A 54 60.06 -3.07 -20.42
C TYR A 54 60.76 -4.37 -20.82
N ILE A 55 61.81 -4.77 -20.10
CA ILE A 55 62.56 -5.99 -20.42
C ILE A 55 61.67 -7.22 -20.29
N PHE A 56 60.88 -7.33 -19.22
CA PHE A 56 59.98 -8.47 -19.01
C PHE A 56 58.86 -8.50 -20.05
N GLU A 57 58.29 -7.35 -20.42
CA GLU A 57 57.28 -7.25 -21.47
C GLU A 57 57.83 -7.72 -22.82
N GLN A 58 59.02 -7.25 -23.22
CA GLN A 58 59.60 -7.60 -24.52
C GLN A 58 60.10 -9.04 -24.63
N THR A 59 60.49 -9.66 -23.50
CA THR A 59 61.18 -10.96 -23.52
C THR A 59 60.33 -12.12 -23.05
N LYS A 60 59.42 -11.87 -22.11
CA LYS A 60 58.59 -12.89 -21.45
C LYS A 60 57.10 -12.61 -21.61
N GLY A 61 56.70 -11.48 -22.22
CA GLY A 61 55.29 -11.09 -22.32
C GLY A 61 54.64 -10.77 -20.97
N ILE A 62 55.44 -10.58 -19.92
CA ILE A 62 54.96 -10.33 -18.56
C ILE A 62 54.93 -8.81 -18.33
N SER A 63 53.74 -8.28 -18.07
CA SER A 63 53.57 -6.88 -17.65
C SER A 63 53.80 -6.76 -16.14
N LEU A 64 55.04 -6.43 -15.76
CA LEU A 64 55.37 -6.20 -14.35
C LEU A 64 54.76 -4.88 -13.86
N PRO A 65 54.45 -4.77 -12.56
CA PRO A 65 54.04 -3.49 -11.98
C PRO A 65 55.04 -2.36 -12.24
N ARG A 66 54.54 -1.12 -12.33
CA ARG A 66 55.36 0.04 -12.71
C ARG A 66 56.41 0.38 -11.66
N PHE A 67 56.10 0.20 -10.38
CA PHE A 67 56.99 0.62 -9.30
C PHE A 67 57.74 -0.56 -8.68
N ALA A 68 59.01 -0.36 -8.31
CA ALA A 68 59.84 -1.41 -7.71
C ALA A 68 59.22 -2.02 -6.42
N ARG A 69 58.42 -1.25 -5.67
CA ARG A 69 57.71 -1.72 -4.47
C ARG A 69 56.61 -2.74 -4.76
N GLU A 70 56.00 -2.66 -5.94
CA GLU A 70 54.98 -3.61 -6.37
C GLU A 70 55.66 -4.81 -7.02
N GLN A 71 56.73 -4.56 -7.79
CA GLN A 71 57.50 -5.62 -8.42
C GLN A 71 57.98 -6.63 -7.36
N ILE A 72 58.58 -6.19 -6.25
CA ILE A 72 59.12 -7.12 -5.24
C ILE A 72 58.05 -8.06 -4.65
N GLU A 73 56.80 -7.61 -4.55
CA GLU A 73 55.67 -8.37 -4.01
C GLU A 73 54.99 -9.25 -5.07
N ALA A 74 55.04 -8.87 -6.35
CA ALA A 74 54.36 -9.54 -7.45
C ALA A 74 55.05 -10.84 -7.93
N GLY A 75 56.20 -11.21 -7.38
CA GLY A 75 56.94 -12.41 -7.80
C GLY A 75 57.31 -13.28 -6.61
N THR A 76 57.72 -14.52 -6.89
CA THR A 76 58.18 -15.43 -5.84
C THR A 76 59.52 -14.95 -5.28
N GLU A 77 59.61 -14.74 -3.96
CA GLU A 77 60.85 -14.33 -3.28
C GLU A 77 61.98 -15.33 -3.54
N VAL A 78 63.15 -14.83 -3.93
CA VAL A 78 64.36 -15.61 -4.19
C VAL A 78 65.42 -15.25 -3.18
N ASN A 79 65.89 -16.24 -2.42
CA ASN A 79 67.05 -16.06 -1.57
C ASN A 79 68.28 -15.70 -2.40
N ARG A 80 69.15 -14.87 -1.83
CA ARG A 80 70.36 -14.38 -2.51
C ARG A 80 71.25 -15.51 -3.06
N ASP A 81 71.36 -16.64 -2.36
CA ASP A 81 72.17 -17.78 -2.77
C ASP A 81 71.54 -18.59 -3.93
N ASP A 82 70.24 -18.38 -4.19
CA ASP A 82 69.43 -19.08 -5.20
C ASP A 82 69.18 -18.23 -6.46
N LEU A 83 69.89 -17.10 -6.59
CA LEU A 83 69.74 -16.17 -7.71
C LEU A 83 70.15 -16.79 -9.05
N GLN A 84 69.29 -16.62 -10.03
CA GLN A 84 69.46 -17.08 -11.40
C GLN A 84 69.35 -15.90 -12.37
N ALA A 85 70.09 -15.96 -13.47
CA ALA A 85 69.99 -14.94 -14.51
C ALA A 85 68.52 -14.78 -14.94
N GLY A 86 68.04 -13.54 -14.93
CA GLY A 86 66.63 -13.20 -15.18
C GLY A 86 65.82 -12.84 -13.94
N ASP A 87 66.30 -13.16 -12.73
CA ASP A 87 65.66 -12.72 -11.49
C ASP A 87 65.76 -11.18 -11.36
N VAL A 88 64.76 -10.56 -10.73
CA VAL A 88 64.80 -9.12 -10.42
C VAL A 88 65.35 -8.93 -9.02
N VAL A 89 66.41 -8.12 -8.93
CA VAL A 89 67.06 -7.77 -7.67
C VAL A 89 66.66 -6.37 -7.22
N PHE A 90 66.43 -6.20 -5.92
CA PHE A 90 65.93 -4.98 -5.34
C PHE A 90 66.95 -4.33 -4.40
N PHE A 91 67.02 -3.00 -4.44
CA PHE A 91 67.99 -2.21 -3.69
C PHE A 91 67.35 -0.97 -3.05
N GLN A 92 67.60 -0.75 -1.76
CA GLN A 92 67.08 0.36 -0.99
C GLN A 92 68.05 1.55 -0.99
N GLY A 93 67.86 2.47 -1.94
CA GLY A 93 68.51 3.77 -1.94
C GLY A 93 67.65 4.83 -1.24
N SER A 94 67.59 6.03 -1.81
CA SER A 94 66.58 7.04 -1.46
C SER A 94 65.15 6.60 -1.76
N SER A 95 64.99 5.64 -2.67
CA SER A 95 63.77 4.90 -2.98
C SER A 95 64.15 3.45 -3.31
N LEU A 96 63.17 2.55 -3.32
CA LEU A 96 63.39 1.18 -3.76
C LEU A 96 63.66 1.18 -5.27
N MET A 97 64.70 0.47 -5.68
CA MET A 97 65.13 0.33 -7.07
C MET A 97 65.16 -1.15 -7.45
N SER A 98 64.84 -1.46 -8.70
CA SER A 98 64.93 -2.81 -9.26
C SER A 98 65.92 -2.88 -10.41
N GLY A 99 66.51 -4.06 -10.62
CA GLY A 99 67.40 -4.37 -11.72
C GLY A 99 67.36 -5.85 -12.10
N ILE A 100 67.85 -6.20 -13.28
CA ILE A 100 67.85 -7.58 -13.78
C ILE A 100 69.16 -8.26 -13.40
N TYR A 101 69.10 -9.36 -12.66
CA TYR A 101 70.27 -10.18 -12.35
C TYR A 101 70.74 -10.93 -13.61
N ILE A 102 72.06 -10.90 -13.85
CA ILE A 102 72.68 -11.48 -15.06
C ILE A 102 73.77 -12.52 -14.72
N GLY A 103 73.83 -12.99 -13.47
CA GLY A 103 74.75 -14.05 -13.02
C GLY A 103 76.03 -13.55 -12.33
N ASN A 104 76.61 -14.39 -11.47
CA ASN A 104 77.85 -14.14 -10.69
C ASN A 104 77.87 -12.81 -9.92
N GLY A 105 76.79 -12.50 -9.21
CA GLY A 105 76.67 -11.26 -8.46
C GLY A 105 76.42 -10.02 -9.33
N ARG A 106 76.28 -10.16 -10.67
CA ARG A 106 76.13 -9.05 -11.60
C ARG A 106 74.67 -8.80 -11.93
N PHE A 107 74.32 -7.54 -12.16
CA PHE A 107 72.97 -7.11 -12.52
C PHE A 107 73.01 -5.84 -13.36
N VAL A 108 71.95 -5.60 -14.12
CA VAL A 108 71.77 -4.39 -14.93
C VAL A 108 70.71 -3.50 -14.29
N ILE A 109 71.03 -2.23 -14.14
CA ILE A 109 70.16 -1.22 -13.52
C ILE A 109 70.37 0.15 -14.18
N VAL A 110 69.35 1.00 -14.15
CA VAL A 110 69.51 2.42 -14.52
C VAL A 110 70.30 3.15 -13.44
N THR A 111 71.35 3.87 -13.82
CA THR A 111 72.12 4.76 -12.95
C THR A 111 72.30 6.13 -13.58
N SER A 112 72.99 7.05 -12.90
CA SER A 112 73.37 8.35 -13.47
C SER A 112 74.27 8.25 -14.72
N GLU A 113 74.87 7.09 -14.97
CA GLU A 113 75.72 6.82 -16.15
C GLU A 113 74.93 6.21 -17.33
N GLY A 114 73.62 6.01 -17.18
CA GLY A 114 72.78 5.28 -18.13
C GLY A 114 72.43 3.89 -17.62
N ILE A 115 72.01 3.00 -18.53
CA ILE A 115 71.74 1.59 -18.22
C ILE A 115 73.09 0.91 -18.04
N SER A 116 73.37 0.41 -16.83
CA SER A 116 74.71 0.00 -16.44
C SER A 116 74.73 -1.36 -15.76
N GLU A 117 75.77 -2.14 -16.08
CA GLU A 117 76.13 -3.32 -15.32
C GLU A 117 76.80 -2.92 -13.99
N ARG A 118 76.37 -3.59 -12.93
CA ARG A 118 76.91 -3.48 -11.57
C ARG A 118 77.12 -4.88 -11.01
N ASN A 119 77.91 -4.98 -9.96
CA ASN A 119 78.14 -6.24 -9.26
C ASN A 119 77.97 -6.03 -7.76
N MET A 120 77.02 -6.73 -7.16
CA MET A 120 76.65 -6.62 -5.74
C MET A 120 77.52 -7.48 -4.81
N GLU A 121 78.43 -8.29 -5.34
CA GLU A 121 79.40 -9.06 -4.54
C GLU A 121 80.74 -8.33 -4.38
N THR A 122 81.11 -7.54 -5.38
CA THR A 122 82.38 -6.78 -5.40
C THR A 122 82.21 -5.31 -5.03
N SER A 123 80.98 -4.82 -4.95
CA SER A 123 80.67 -3.44 -4.55
C SER A 123 80.07 -3.38 -3.15
N ASP A 124 80.80 -2.79 -2.21
CA ASP A 124 80.33 -2.53 -0.84
C ASP A 124 79.02 -1.72 -0.81
N TYR A 125 78.88 -0.77 -1.74
CA TYR A 125 77.67 0.04 -1.86
C TYR A 125 76.45 -0.82 -2.21
N TRP A 126 76.49 -1.53 -3.34
CA TRP A 126 75.36 -2.33 -3.82
C TRP A 126 75.06 -3.52 -2.91
N SER A 127 76.08 -4.13 -2.30
CA SER A 127 75.87 -5.17 -1.28
C SER A 127 75.18 -4.63 -0.04
N GLY A 128 75.49 -3.40 0.39
CA GLY A 128 74.95 -2.79 1.60
C GLY A 128 73.50 -2.31 1.48
N ILE A 129 73.03 -2.10 0.25
CA ILE A 129 71.65 -1.65 -0.02
C ILE A 129 70.77 -2.73 -0.65
N TYR A 130 71.28 -3.95 -0.84
CA TYR A 130 70.47 -5.07 -1.36
C TYR A 130 69.35 -5.44 -0.36
N VAL A 131 68.12 -5.54 -0.87
CA VAL A 131 66.91 -5.80 -0.06
C VAL A 131 66.42 -7.22 -0.23
N GLY A 132 66.48 -7.74 -1.47
CA GLY A 132 65.93 -9.04 -1.82
C GLY A 132 65.87 -9.22 -3.33
N ALA A 133 65.29 -10.32 -3.76
CA ALA A 133 65.04 -10.60 -5.16
C ALA A 133 63.72 -11.36 -5.35
N SER A 134 63.13 -11.20 -6.53
CA SER A 134 61.91 -11.89 -6.91
C SER A 134 62.08 -12.52 -8.29
N ARG A 135 61.53 -13.71 -8.45
CA ARG A 135 61.45 -14.43 -9.72
C ARG A 135 60.02 -14.41 -10.22
N TYR A 136 59.88 -14.19 -11.52
CA TYR A 136 58.61 -14.16 -12.20
C TYR A 136 58.58 -15.23 -13.28
N THR A 137 57.49 -15.98 -13.27
CA THR A 137 57.12 -17.00 -14.23
C THR A 137 55.83 -16.59 -14.92
N GLU A 138 55.55 -17.14 -16.10
CA GLU A 138 54.26 -16.89 -16.77
C GLU A 138 53.08 -17.30 -15.88
N GLU A 139 53.23 -18.35 -15.06
CA GLU A 139 52.24 -18.81 -14.07
C GLU A 139 51.94 -17.79 -12.97
N ASP A 140 52.88 -16.89 -12.63
CA ASP A 140 52.66 -15.83 -11.62
C ASP A 140 51.71 -14.73 -12.12
N PHE A 141 51.39 -14.70 -13.42
CA PHE A 141 50.52 -13.69 -14.05
C PHE A 141 49.40 -14.32 -14.89
N THR A 142 49.19 -15.65 -14.78
CA THR A 142 47.99 -16.27 -15.33
C THR A 142 46.80 -15.86 -14.49
N VAL A 143 45.90 -15.08 -15.07
CA VAL A 143 44.64 -14.67 -14.45
C VAL A 143 43.69 -15.85 -14.52
N ASP A 144 43.49 -16.55 -13.41
CA ASP A 144 42.62 -17.74 -13.30
C ASP A 144 41.13 -17.38 -13.20
N ASP A 145 40.68 -16.46 -14.08
CA ASP A 145 39.26 -16.16 -14.29
C ASP A 145 39.05 -15.54 -15.68
N PRO A 146 38.13 -16.07 -16.49
CA PRO A 146 37.95 -15.63 -17.88
C PRO A 146 37.43 -14.19 -17.98
N ALA A 147 36.66 -13.69 -17.00
CA ALA A 147 36.20 -12.30 -17.03
C ALA A 147 37.34 -11.33 -16.73
N ALA A 148 38.22 -11.68 -15.79
CA ALA A 148 39.40 -10.88 -15.50
C ALA A 148 40.43 -10.91 -16.64
N GLU A 149 40.64 -12.07 -17.27
CA GLU A 149 41.48 -12.19 -18.47
C GLU A 149 40.96 -11.29 -19.60
N PHE A 150 39.66 -11.40 -19.93
CA PHE A 150 39.04 -10.56 -20.95
C PHE A 150 39.09 -9.06 -20.61
N ALA A 151 38.89 -8.71 -19.33
CA ALA A 151 38.97 -7.33 -18.90
C ALA A 151 40.37 -6.76 -19.10
N LEU A 152 41.41 -7.54 -18.82
CA LEU A 152 42.81 -7.17 -19.04
C LEU A 152 43.13 -7.03 -20.53
N GLU A 153 42.64 -7.94 -21.38
CA GLU A 153 42.77 -7.85 -22.85
C GLU A 153 42.04 -6.62 -23.43
N SER A 154 41.01 -6.13 -22.74
CA SER A 154 40.21 -4.97 -23.14
C SER A 154 40.84 -3.62 -22.77
N VAL A 155 41.98 -3.60 -22.07
CA VAL A 155 42.66 -2.35 -21.70
C VAL A 155 43.08 -1.57 -22.95
N GLY A 156 42.65 -0.31 -23.05
CA GLY A 156 42.87 0.52 -24.22
C GLY A 156 41.77 1.56 -24.45
N GLU A 157 41.60 1.97 -25.71
CA GLU A 157 40.56 2.92 -26.10
C GLU A 157 39.15 2.37 -25.79
N ASN A 158 38.32 3.18 -25.14
CA ASN A 158 36.92 2.84 -24.88
C ASN A 158 36.05 3.17 -26.12
N SER A 159 36.19 2.37 -27.19
CA SER A 159 35.51 2.63 -28.47
C SER A 159 33.99 2.49 -28.42
N GLU A 160 33.47 1.78 -27.43
CA GLU A 160 32.04 1.51 -27.22
C GLU A 160 31.39 2.50 -26.23
N ASP A 161 32.14 3.53 -25.78
CA ASP A 161 31.67 4.57 -24.86
C ASP A 161 31.06 4.02 -23.55
N PHE A 162 31.54 2.87 -23.06
CA PHE A 162 31.05 2.27 -21.81
C PHE A 162 31.19 3.22 -20.62
N ILE A 163 30.23 3.23 -19.71
CA ILE A 163 30.49 3.63 -18.32
C ILE A 163 31.09 2.46 -17.53
N THR A 164 31.60 2.72 -16.32
CA THR A 164 32.26 1.71 -15.47
C THR A 164 31.44 0.42 -15.29
N SER A 165 30.18 0.55 -14.92
CA SER A 165 29.27 -0.58 -14.68
C SER A 165 28.78 -1.27 -15.94
N GLU A 166 28.63 -0.55 -17.06
CA GLU A 166 28.29 -1.15 -18.36
C GLU A 166 29.42 -2.02 -18.88
N PHE A 167 30.68 -1.63 -18.66
CA PHE A 167 31.82 -2.48 -18.99
C PHE A 167 31.77 -3.78 -18.18
N VAL A 168 31.55 -3.71 -16.86
CA VAL A 168 31.39 -4.90 -16.01
C VAL A 168 30.23 -5.78 -16.50
N GLN A 169 29.06 -5.18 -16.77
CA GLN A 169 27.90 -5.88 -17.31
C GLN A 169 28.25 -6.59 -18.63
N TYR A 170 28.88 -5.89 -19.56
CA TYR A 170 29.27 -6.41 -20.86
C TYR A 170 30.21 -7.62 -20.72
N VAL A 171 31.22 -7.54 -19.86
CA VAL A 171 32.16 -8.65 -19.64
C VAL A 171 31.41 -9.86 -19.06
N PHE A 172 30.58 -9.67 -18.03
CA PHE A 172 29.86 -10.79 -17.41
C PHE A 172 28.82 -11.43 -18.34
N ASP A 173 28.08 -10.63 -19.12
CA ASP A 173 27.12 -11.12 -20.11
C ASP A 173 27.82 -11.99 -21.18
N ASN A 174 28.92 -11.50 -21.75
CA ASN A 174 29.56 -12.15 -22.90
C ASN A 174 30.50 -13.29 -22.50
N ILE A 175 31.11 -13.23 -21.32
CA ILE A 175 32.16 -14.17 -20.90
C ILE A 175 31.64 -15.19 -19.89
N LYS A 176 30.86 -14.75 -18.89
CA LYS A 176 30.33 -15.61 -17.84
C LYS A 176 28.89 -16.05 -18.07
N ASN A 177 28.21 -15.49 -19.09
CA ASN A 177 26.78 -15.68 -19.31
C ASN A 177 25.96 -15.36 -18.04
N ILE A 178 26.37 -14.31 -17.34
CA ILE A 178 25.73 -13.79 -16.13
C ILE A 178 25.23 -12.38 -16.48
N SER A 179 23.91 -12.17 -16.38
CA SER A 179 23.34 -10.87 -16.66
C SER A 179 23.30 -10.00 -15.43
N LEU A 180 24.22 -9.05 -15.37
CA LEU A 180 24.29 -8.07 -14.30
C LEU A 180 23.43 -6.85 -14.63
N PRO A 181 22.88 -6.15 -13.62
CA PRO A 181 22.22 -4.86 -13.81
C PRO A 181 23.15 -3.83 -14.46
N ARG A 182 22.57 -2.85 -15.17
CA ARG A 182 23.33 -1.80 -15.89
C ARG A 182 24.08 -0.86 -14.95
N HIS A 183 23.52 -0.56 -13.79
CA HIS A 183 24.06 0.43 -12.86
C HIS A 183 24.84 -0.24 -11.73
N ALA A 184 25.99 0.33 -11.35
CA ALA A 184 26.82 -0.19 -10.26
C ALA A 184 26.04 -0.33 -8.94
N ALA A 185 25.13 0.60 -8.63
CA ALA A 185 24.31 0.53 -7.42
C ALA A 185 23.40 -0.70 -7.38
N ASP A 186 22.89 -1.12 -8.55
CA ASP A 186 22.05 -2.31 -8.68
C ASP A 186 22.91 -3.59 -8.70
N GLN A 187 24.11 -3.53 -9.30
CA GLN A 187 25.09 -4.62 -9.23
C GLN A 187 25.48 -4.91 -7.77
N TRP A 188 25.67 -3.87 -6.96
CA TRP A 188 26.03 -3.98 -5.54
C TRP A 188 24.98 -4.73 -4.71
N LEU A 189 23.72 -4.76 -5.14
CA LEU A 189 22.66 -5.49 -4.43
C LEU A 189 22.80 -7.01 -4.56
N LEU A 190 23.52 -7.47 -5.58
CA LEU A 190 23.65 -8.88 -5.94
C LEU A 190 25.03 -9.42 -5.54
N GLY A 191 25.18 -10.74 -5.61
CA GLY A 191 26.46 -11.42 -5.41
C GLY A 191 26.91 -11.50 -3.95
N GLU A 192 27.85 -12.42 -3.72
CA GLU A 192 28.47 -12.66 -2.42
C GLU A 192 29.41 -11.50 -2.07
N SER A 193 29.29 -10.92 -0.88
CA SER A 193 30.22 -9.89 -0.39
C SER A 193 31.59 -10.50 -0.07
N ILE A 194 32.65 -9.93 -0.67
CA ILE A 194 34.03 -10.40 -0.51
C ILE A 194 34.85 -9.37 0.26
N GLU A 195 35.44 -9.82 1.37
CA GLU A 195 36.44 -9.04 2.13
C GLU A 195 37.69 -8.79 1.30
N LYS A 196 38.34 -7.64 1.49
CA LYS A 196 39.46 -7.19 0.66
C LYS A 196 40.61 -8.21 0.61
N GLU A 197 40.89 -8.89 1.72
CA GLU A 197 41.97 -9.89 1.82
C GLU A 197 41.65 -11.20 1.08
N ASN A 198 40.38 -11.42 0.70
CA ASN A 198 39.88 -12.62 0.04
C ASN A 198 39.53 -12.39 -1.44
N LEU A 199 39.93 -11.25 -2.00
CA LEU A 199 39.74 -10.92 -3.41
C LEU A 199 40.42 -11.96 -4.31
N GLN A 200 39.70 -12.36 -5.35
CA GLN A 200 40.13 -13.29 -6.38
C GLN A 200 39.90 -12.66 -7.75
N ALA A 201 40.66 -13.14 -8.75
CA ALA A 201 40.45 -12.77 -10.14
C ALA A 201 38.97 -12.93 -10.51
N GLY A 202 38.42 -11.91 -11.16
CA GLY A 202 37.02 -11.90 -11.61
C GLY A 202 36.01 -11.41 -10.59
N ASP A 203 36.42 -11.12 -9.34
CA ASP A 203 35.57 -10.39 -8.40
C ASP A 203 35.34 -8.96 -8.90
N VAL A 204 34.18 -8.39 -8.60
CA VAL A 204 33.85 -7.02 -8.97
C VAL A 204 34.11 -6.11 -7.77
N VAL A 205 35.01 -5.16 -7.92
CA VAL A 205 35.38 -4.17 -6.91
C VAL A 205 34.56 -2.89 -7.08
N PHE A 206 34.13 -2.30 -5.97
CA PHE A 206 33.26 -1.13 -5.96
C PHE A 206 33.92 0.07 -5.29
N PHE A 207 33.62 1.24 -5.85
CA PHE A 207 34.24 2.51 -5.46
C PHE A 207 33.20 3.63 -5.34
N GLN A 208 33.20 4.32 -4.21
CA GLN A 208 32.31 5.45 -3.95
C GLN A 208 32.98 6.77 -4.32
N GLY A 209 32.78 7.20 -5.57
CA GLY A 209 33.07 8.57 -6.00
C GLY A 209 31.83 9.46 -5.91
N THR A 210 31.68 10.39 -6.85
CA THR A 210 30.43 11.15 -7.07
C THR A 210 29.24 10.24 -7.36
N PHE A 211 29.50 9.06 -7.93
CA PHE A 211 28.57 7.97 -8.14
C PHE A 211 29.29 6.67 -7.83
N LEU A 212 28.52 5.61 -7.58
CA LEU A 212 29.10 4.28 -7.38
C LEU A 212 29.69 3.77 -8.71
N MET A 213 30.93 3.29 -8.66
CA MET A 213 31.64 2.72 -9.80
C MET A 213 31.98 1.26 -9.50
N SER A 214 32.03 0.43 -10.54
CA SER A 214 32.49 -0.95 -10.47
C SER A 214 33.62 -1.22 -11.45
N GLY A 215 34.50 -2.16 -11.09
CA GLY A 215 35.60 -2.65 -11.93
C GLY A 215 35.85 -4.13 -11.65
N ILE A 216 36.65 -4.79 -12.50
CA ILE A 216 36.93 -6.23 -12.40
C ILE A 216 38.32 -6.41 -11.80
N TYR A 217 38.40 -7.11 -10.67
CA TYR A 217 39.65 -7.45 -10.01
C TYR A 217 40.45 -8.46 -10.83
N ILE A 218 41.76 -8.25 -10.91
CA ILE A 218 42.70 -9.10 -11.64
C ILE A 218 43.49 -9.95 -10.63
N ASP A 219 44.42 -9.33 -9.91
CA ASP A 219 45.32 -9.96 -8.94
C ASP A 219 46.12 -8.89 -8.18
N ASN A 220 46.69 -9.18 -7.01
CA ASN A 220 47.66 -8.30 -6.32
C ASN A 220 47.23 -6.81 -6.20
N GLY A 221 45.94 -6.58 -5.96
CA GLY A 221 45.34 -5.25 -5.88
C GLY A 221 45.01 -4.61 -7.23
N ARG A 222 45.43 -5.20 -8.36
CA ARG A 222 45.16 -4.73 -9.71
C ARG A 222 43.72 -5.00 -10.10
N PHE A 223 43.12 -4.06 -10.81
CA PHE A 223 41.76 -4.16 -11.34
C PHE A 223 41.64 -3.34 -12.61
N VAL A 224 40.69 -3.72 -13.47
CA VAL A 224 40.35 -2.99 -14.68
C VAL A 224 39.06 -2.22 -14.48
N ILE A 225 39.06 -0.95 -14.86
CA ILE A 225 37.92 -0.06 -14.77
C ILE A 225 37.93 0.96 -15.91
N VAL A 226 36.75 1.44 -16.31
CA VAL A 226 36.66 2.55 -17.24
C VAL A 226 37.02 3.87 -16.55
N THR A 227 37.89 4.65 -17.17
CA THR A 227 38.28 6.00 -16.70
C THR A 227 38.28 7.00 -17.85
N SER A 228 38.68 8.25 -17.58
CA SER A 228 38.89 9.25 -18.63
C SER A 228 39.94 8.85 -19.67
N ASP A 229 40.82 7.90 -19.33
CA ASP A 229 41.88 7.41 -20.22
C ASP A 229 41.42 6.20 -21.08
N GLY A 230 40.15 5.81 -20.98
CA GLY A 230 39.60 4.60 -21.59
C GLY A 230 39.46 3.45 -20.58
N ILE A 231 39.45 2.21 -21.07
CA ILE A 231 39.48 1.02 -20.22
C ILE A 231 40.90 0.88 -19.69
N SER A 232 41.07 0.94 -18.37
CA SER A 232 42.38 1.09 -17.76
C SER A 232 42.60 0.20 -16.56
N GLU A 233 43.82 -0.32 -16.46
CA GLU A 233 44.31 -0.98 -15.25
C GLU A 233 44.65 0.05 -14.17
N ARG A 234 44.26 -0.26 -12.93
CA ARG A 234 44.51 0.51 -11.71
C ARG A 234 44.89 -0.45 -10.58
N ASN A 235 45.37 0.07 -9.46
CA ASN A 235 45.79 -0.75 -8.33
C ASN A 235 45.30 -0.16 -6.99
N LEU A 236 44.64 -1.01 -6.19
CA LEU A 236 44.06 -0.72 -4.88
C LEU A 236 45.10 -0.47 -3.79
N GLU A 237 46.26 -1.11 -3.87
CA GLU A 237 47.30 -1.01 -2.84
C GLU A 237 48.22 0.20 -3.05
N THR A 238 48.37 0.63 -4.29
CA THR A 238 49.37 1.66 -4.63
C THR A 238 48.81 3.00 -5.02
N SER A 239 47.50 3.08 -5.28
CA SER A 239 46.79 4.33 -5.51
C SER A 239 46.07 4.81 -4.25
N ASP A 240 46.54 5.92 -3.68
CA ASP A 240 45.86 6.60 -2.55
C ASP A 240 44.42 7.01 -2.92
N TYR A 241 44.19 7.34 -4.19
CA TYR A 241 42.86 7.70 -4.68
C TYR A 241 41.91 6.50 -4.63
N TRP A 242 42.26 5.40 -5.32
CA TRP A 242 41.38 4.23 -5.41
C TRP A 242 41.21 3.51 -4.09
N SER A 243 42.26 3.41 -3.27
CA SER A 243 42.15 2.88 -1.90
C SER A 243 41.21 3.73 -1.04
N GLY A 244 41.28 5.05 -1.13
CA GLY A 244 40.47 5.95 -0.31
C GLY A 244 38.98 5.96 -0.64
N ILE A 245 38.61 5.51 -1.84
CA ILE A 245 37.20 5.42 -2.28
C ILE A 245 36.70 3.99 -2.44
N TYR A 246 37.51 2.97 -2.15
CA TYR A 246 37.11 1.57 -2.18
C TYR A 246 36.09 1.28 -1.06
N ILE A 247 34.96 0.66 -1.41
CA ILE A 247 33.91 0.35 -0.43
C ILE A 247 33.66 -1.16 -0.24
N GLY A 248 34.17 -2.01 -1.13
CA GLY A 248 34.02 -3.46 -1.03
C GLY A 248 34.04 -4.15 -2.39
N ALA A 249 33.77 -5.45 -2.39
CA ALA A 249 33.71 -6.25 -3.60
C ALA A 249 32.59 -7.30 -3.55
N LYS A 250 32.16 -7.74 -4.74
CA LYS A 250 31.16 -8.78 -4.96
C LYS A 250 31.69 -9.89 -5.85
N ARG A 251 31.37 -11.13 -5.51
CA ARG A 251 31.57 -12.30 -6.37
C ARG A 251 30.25 -12.78 -6.94
N TYR A 252 30.15 -12.76 -8.26
CA TYR A 252 28.94 -13.22 -8.97
C TYR A 252 29.10 -14.63 -9.52
N SER A 253 28.01 -15.37 -9.44
CA SER A 253 27.80 -16.70 -9.97
C SER A 253 26.35 -16.79 -10.47
N ALA A 254 26.03 -17.78 -11.29
CA ALA A 254 24.65 -17.99 -11.75
C ALA A 254 23.66 -18.28 -10.60
N GLU A 255 24.16 -18.62 -9.40
CA GLU A 255 23.34 -18.98 -8.24
C GLU A 255 23.06 -17.79 -7.30
N ASN A 256 23.79 -16.66 -7.43
CA ASN A 256 23.68 -15.51 -6.50
C ASN A 256 23.44 -14.16 -7.21
N ILE A 257 22.83 -14.23 -8.40
CA ILE A 257 22.38 -13.05 -9.17
C ILE A 257 20.92 -12.69 -8.92
N ASP A 258 20.23 -13.48 -8.09
CA ASP A 258 18.94 -13.14 -7.53
C ASP A 258 19.14 -12.78 -6.04
N PRO A 259 18.37 -11.83 -5.50
CA PRO A 259 18.43 -11.52 -4.07
C PRO A 259 17.98 -12.74 -3.25
N GLU A 260 18.62 -12.96 -2.10
CA GLU A 260 18.23 -14.02 -1.16
C GLU A 260 16.76 -13.86 -0.74
N PRO A 261 15.97 -14.95 -0.67
CA PRO A 261 14.58 -14.89 -0.25
C PRO A 261 14.43 -14.25 1.13
N SER A 262 13.43 -13.38 1.27
CA SER A 262 13.05 -12.77 2.54
C SER A 262 12.03 -13.65 3.27
N ASP A 263 12.14 -13.73 4.60
CA ASP A 263 11.10 -14.31 5.46
C ASP A 263 9.88 -13.38 5.63
N ASN A 264 9.90 -12.18 5.03
CA ASN A 264 8.81 -11.22 5.08
C ASN A 264 8.01 -11.23 3.75
N ASP A 265 6.75 -11.66 3.82
CA ASP A 265 5.84 -11.78 2.67
C ASP A 265 5.60 -10.45 1.93
N ILE A 266 5.64 -9.29 2.62
CA ILE A 266 5.53 -7.96 2.00
C ILE A 266 6.71 -7.73 1.05
N VAL A 267 7.91 -8.14 1.46
CA VAL A 267 9.13 -8.00 0.66
C VAL A 267 9.11 -8.93 -0.54
N GLU A 268 8.71 -10.18 -0.35
CA GLU A 268 8.61 -11.15 -1.44
C GLU A 268 7.56 -10.72 -2.48
N GLN A 269 6.41 -10.22 -2.03
CA GLN A 269 5.41 -9.67 -2.93
C GLN A 269 5.92 -8.43 -3.66
N ALA A 270 6.64 -7.53 -3.00
CA ALA A 270 7.24 -6.36 -3.65
C ALA A 270 8.31 -6.75 -4.68
N ARG A 271 9.14 -7.77 -4.41
CA ARG A 271 10.15 -8.29 -5.33
C ARG A 271 9.54 -8.92 -6.57
N ALA A 272 8.41 -9.62 -6.43
CA ALA A 272 7.67 -10.19 -7.55
C ALA A 272 7.18 -9.12 -8.56
N LEU A 273 7.11 -7.85 -8.14
CA LEU A 273 6.69 -6.71 -8.97
C LEU A 273 7.87 -5.99 -9.63
N ILE A 274 9.12 -6.38 -9.37
CA ILE A 274 10.28 -5.78 -10.02
C ILE A 274 10.16 -5.96 -11.54
N GLY A 275 10.33 -4.86 -12.27
CA GLY A 275 10.15 -4.80 -13.72
C GLY A 275 8.76 -4.34 -14.18
N SER A 276 7.77 -4.24 -13.28
CA SER A 276 6.50 -3.58 -13.61
C SER A 276 6.73 -2.11 -14.03
N PRO A 277 5.98 -1.61 -15.03
CA PRO A 277 6.17 -0.26 -15.52
C PRO A 277 5.74 0.78 -14.48
N TYR A 278 6.23 2.00 -14.66
CA TYR A 278 5.73 3.14 -13.89
C TYR A 278 4.55 3.80 -14.60
N SER A 279 3.54 4.14 -13.81
CA SER A 279 2.36 4.86 -14.26
C SER A 279 1.88 5.78 -13.16
N ARG A 280 1.54 7.03 -13.51
CA ARG A 280 1.04 8.00 -12.53
C ARG A 280 -0.28 7.56 -11.90
N ASP A 281 -1.14 6.97 -12.73
CA ASP A 281 -2.52 6.61 -12.39
C ASP A 281 -2.72 5.08 -12.40
N GLY A 282 -1.64 4.30 -12.54
CA GLY A 282 -1.69 2.84 -12.55
C GLY A 282 -1.64 2.25 -11.14
N GLU A 283 -2.29 1.11 -10.97
CA GLU A 283 -2.51 0.48 -9.67
C GLU A 283 -2.27 -1.04 -9.69
N ASP A 284 -1.74 -1.58 -10.78
CA ASP A 284 -1.54 -3.02 -10.96
C ASP A 284 -0.29 -3.32 -11.83
N PRO A 285 0.19 -4.58 -11.86
CA PRO A 285 1.43 -4.92 -12.56
C PRO A 285 1.39 -4.71 -14.09
N GLU A 286 0.20 -4.70 -14.70
CA GLU A 286 0.02 -4.51 -16.14
C GLU A 286 -0.06 -3.02 -16.50
N THR A 287 -0.85 -2.24 -15.76
CA THR A 287 -1.00 -0.80 -15.98
C THR A 287 0.16 0.01 -15.42
N GLY A 288 0.94 -0.59 -14.51
CA GLY A 288 2.08 0.00 -13.84
C GLY A 288 1.72 0.64 -12.51
N PHE A 289 2.73 1.13 -11.79
CA PHE A 289 2.55 1.71 -10.45
C PHE A 289 3.16 3.11 -10.35
N ASN A 290 2.63 3.89 -9.41
CA ASN A 290 3.35 5.01 -8.80
C ASN A 290 3.89 4.57 -7.42
N THR A 291 4.63 5.44 -6.74
CA THR A 291 5.30 5.11 -5.47
C THR A 291 4.34 4.68 -4.36
N GLY A 292 3.12 5.24 -4.32
CA GLY A 292 2.12 4.93 -3.31
C GLY A 292 1.19 3.79 -3.72
N SER A 293 0.79 3.70 -4.99
CA SER A 293 -0.05 2.59 -5.48
C SER A 293 0.69 1.25 -5.44
N LEU A 294 2.03 1.24 -5.58
CA LEU A 294 2.85 0.06 -5.32
C LEU A 294 2.70 -0.43 -3.87
N VAL A 295 2.84 0.48 -2.90
CA VAL A 295 2.71 0.15 -1.48
C VAL A 295 1.30 -0.35 -1.18
N HIS A 296 0.28 0.39 -1.65
CA HIS A 296 -1.12 0.00 -1.49
C HIS A 296 -1.37 -1.42 -2.02
N TYR A 297 -0.94 -1.71 -3.25
CA TYR A 297 -1.12 -3.02 -3.88
C TYR A 297 -0.45 -4.14 -3.06
N VAL A 298 0.82 -3.97 -2.67
CA VAL A 298 1.56 -4.99 -1.92
C VAL A 298 0.89 -5.26 -0.57
N PHE A 299 0.55 -4.23 0.19
CA PHE A 299 -0.08 -4.41 1.50
C PHE A 299 -1.48 -5.01 1.37
N LYS A 300 -2.27 -4.57 0.38
CA LYS A 300 -3.58 -5.14 0.10
C LYS A 300 -3.52 -6.63 -0.24
N GLU A 301 -2.60 -7.05 -1.10
CA GLU A 301 -2.46 -8.46 -1.49
C GLU A 301 -1.96 -9.35 -0.33
N VAL A 302 -1.04 -8.86 0.49
CA VAL A 302 -0.42 -9.67 1.55
C VAL A 302 -1.24 -9.67 2.84
N THR A 303 -1.81 -8.52 3.21
CA THR A 303 -2.44 -8.32 4.53
C THR A 303 -3.95 -8.06 4.45
N GLY A 304 -4.48 -7.80 3.25
CA GLY A 304 -5.84 -7.33 3.05
C GLY A 304 -6.05 -5.86 3.43
N SER A 305 -5.03 -5.16 3.92
CA SER A 305 -5.14 -3.77 4.39
C SER A 305 -5.13 -2.77 3.24
N TRP A 306 -6.14 -1.90 3.20
CA TRP A 306 -6.27 -0.82 2.22
C TRP A 306 -5.61 0.45 2.75
N LEU A 307 -4.28 0.46 2.77
CA LEU A 307 -3.51 1.65 3.16
C LEU A 307 -3.67 2.77 2.13
N SER A 308 -3.50 4.03 2.54
CA SER A 308 -3.57 5.18 1.63
C SER A 308 -2.61 5.04 0.46
N LYS A 309 -3.04 5.39 -0.76
CA LYS A 309 -2.18 5.49 -1.95
C LYS A 309 -1.31 6.74 -1.91
N ARG A 310 -1.47 7.61 -0.92
CA ARG A 310 -0.73 8.87 -0.76
C ARG A 310 0.44 8.71 0.22
N PRO A 311 1.69 8.89 -0.22
CA PRO A 311 2.86 8.77 0.66
C PRO A 311 2.82 9.65 1.91
N ALA A 312 2.21 10.84 1.85
CA ALA A 312 2.06 11.70 3.03
C ALA A 312 1.13 11.07 4.09
N GLY A 313 0.00 10.48 3.66
CA GLY A 313 -0.91 9.78 4.55
C GLY A 313 -0.28 8.50 5.12
N LEU A 314 0.48 7.78 4.30
CA LEU A 314 1.26 6.61 4.74
C LEU A 314 2.30 6.98 5.79
N TYR A 315 3.03 8.08 5.58
CA TYR A 315 4.04 8.52 6.53
C TYR A 315 3.39 8.88 7.87
N ASP A 316 2.29 9.60 7.86
CA ASP A 316 1.65 10.08 9.08
C ASP A 316 1.02 8.98 9.94
N ALA A 317 0.45 7.95 9.31
CA ALA A 317 -0.25 6.87 10.01
C ALA A 317 0.69 5.87 10.71
N GLY A 318 1.92 5.68 10.22
CA GLY A 318 2.84 4.67 10.75
C GLY A 318 3.70 5.15 11.94
N GLU A 319 4.15 4.20 12.76
CA GLU A 319 5.11 4.46 13.84
C GLU A 319 6.45 4.88 13.24
N LYS A 320 7.01 6.02 13.67
CA LYS A 320 8.30 6.52 13.15
C LYS A 320 9.44 5.63 13.60
N ILE A 321 10.22 5.14 12.65
CA ILE A 321 11.38 4.26 12.88
C ILE A 321 12.67 4.98 12.50
N SER A 322 13.70 4.83 13.34
CA SER A 322 15.04 5.33 13.04
C SER A 322 15.73 4.45 11.99
N GLN A 323 16.66 5.02 11.22
CA GLN A 323 17.30 4.31 10.12
C GLN A 323 18.11 3.06 10.57
N ASP A 324 18.60 3.04 11.80
CA ASP A 324 19.31 1.91 12.41
C ASP A 324 18.38 0.81 12.95
N GLU A 325 17.08 1.07 13.06
CA GLU A 325 16.06 0.13 13.53
C GLU A 325 15.18 -0.44 12.40
N LEU A 326 15.52 -0.12 11.15
CA LEU A 326 14.82 -0.59 9.96
C LEU A 326 14.80 -2.12 9.86
N GLN A 327 13.63 -2.65 9.54
CA GLN A 327 13.38 -4.08 9.33
C GLN A 327 12.70 -4.30 7.98
N PRO A 328 12.95 -5.44 7.31
CA PRO A 328 12.22 -5.80 6.10
C PRO A 328 10.71 -5.64 6.27
N GLY A 329 10.05 -4.99 5.32
CA GLY A 329 8.63 -4.65 5.34
C GLY A 329 8.30 -3.24 5.84
N ASP A 330 9.23 -2.54 6.50
CA ASP A 330 9.07 -1.13 6.84
C ASP A 330 8.94 -0.26 5.58
N LEU A 331 8.28 0.89 5.69
CA LEU A 331 8.23 1.86 4.59
C LEU A 331 9.29 2.95 4.79
N VAL A 332 10.01 3.27 3.73
CA VAL A 332 10.97 4.38 3.68
C VAL A 332 10.42 5.53 2.82
N PHE A 333 10.70 6.76 3.22
CA PHE A 333 10.16 7.96 2.59
C PHE A 333 11.26 8.92 2.17
N PHE A 334 11.02 9.58 1.04
CA PHE A 334 11.96 10.53 0.45
C PHE A 334 11.25 11.79 -0.04
N GLU A 335 11.98 12.92 -0.06
CA GLU A 335 11.52 14.15 -0.69
C GLU A 335 11.46 13.97 -2.22
N GLY A 336 10.26 14.04 -2.79
CA GLY A 336 10.02 14.04 -4.23
C GLY A 336 9.69 15.43 -4.77
N SER A 337 9.52 15.55 -6.10
CA SER A 337 9.22 16.83 -6.74
C SER A 337 7.81 17.38 -6.45
N GLU A 338 6.87 16.51 -6.10
CA GLU A 338 5.46 16.84 -5.85
C GLU A 338 5.01 16.47 -4.42
N GLY A 339 5.96 16.24 -3.52
CA GLY A 339 5.72 15.76 -2.15
C GLY A 339 6.53 14.50 -1.83
N LEU A 340 6.19 13.84 -0.73
CA LEU A 340 6.84 12.59 -0.33
C LEU A 340 6.62 11.49 -1.38
N ILE A 341 7.64 10.65 -1.54
CA ILE A 341 7.56 9.36 -2.24
C ILE A 341 7.90 8.24 -1.26
N SER A 342 7.33 7.07 -1.46
CA SER A 342 7.47 5.91 -0.57
C SER A 342 8.11 4.71 -1.28
N GLY A 343 8.85 3.90 -0.53
CA GLY A 343 9.34 2.59 -0.94
C GLY A 343 9.23 1.57 0.19
N ILE A 344 9.33 0.30 -0.15
CA ILE A 344 9.25 -0.84 0.80
C ILE A 344 10.67 -1.29 1.10
N TYR A 345 11.09 -1.20 2.36
CA TYR A 345 12.42 -1.62 2.80
C TYR A 345 12.55 -3.15 2.77
N THR A 346 13.63 -3.64 2.17
CA THR A 346 13.84 -5.09 1.94
C THR A 346 14.91 -5.71 2.84
N GLY A 347 15.67 -4.90 3.58
CA GLY A 347 16.83 -5.33 4.35
C GLY A 347 18.13 -4.76 3.81
N ASP A 348 19.23 -4.85 4.57
CA ASP A 348 20.58 -4.47 4.12
C ASP A 348 20.70 -3.10 3.45
N ARG A 349 19.93 -2.11 3.96
CA ARG A 349 19.88 -0.75 3.43
C ARG A 349 19.33 -0.68 2.00
N GLN A 350 18.47 -1.61 1.62
CA GLN A 350 17.81 -1.71 0.33
C GLN A 350 16.29 -1.50 0.45
N PHE A 351 15.68 -1.06 -0.65
CA PHE A 351 14.24 -0.84 -0.73
C PHE A 351 13.73 -0.90 -2.17
N ILE A 352 12.46 -1.27 -2.34
CA ILE A 352 11.78 -1.33 -3.63
C ILE A 352 10.88 -0.11 -3.81
N ILE A 353 10.95 0.51 -4.98
CA ILE A 353 10.18 1.71 -5.30
C ILE A 353 9.81 1.77 -6.79
N ALA A 354 8.62 2.30 -7.09
CA ALA A 354 8.18 2.59 -8.45
C ALA A 354 8.61 4.01 -8.87
N THR A 355 9.53 4.12 -9.82
CA THR A 355 10.01 5.42 -10.36
C THR A 355 9.90 5.45 -11.88
N SER A 356 10.28 6.51 -12.58
CA SER A 356 10.20 6.58 -14.05
C SER A 356 10.90 5.42 -14.80
N SER A 357 11.77 4.66 -14.13
CA SER A 357 12.40 3.44 -14.65
C SER A 357 11.62 2.15 -14.37
N GLY A 358 10.40 2.22 -13.82
CA GLY A 358 9.61 1.09 -13.34
C GLY A 358 9.82 0.80 -11.85
N VAL A 359 9.30 -0.34 -11.41
CA VAL A 359 9.51 -0.90 -10.06
C VAL A 359 10.90 -1.54 -10.01
N LEU A 360 11.76 -1.01 -9.14
CA LEU A 360 13.14 -1.46 -9.00
C LEU A 360 13.58 -1.44 -7.53
N GLU A 361 14.49 -2.33 -7.18
CA GLU A 361 15.19 -2.32 -5.89
C GLU A 361 16.38 -1.36 -5.95
N ARG A 362 16.61 -0.64 -4.85
CA ARG A 362 17.58 0.45 -4.75
C ARG A 362 18.31 0.38 -3.42
N HIS A 363 19.55 0.87 -3.40
CA HIS A 363 20.31 1.03 -2.16
C HIS A 363 20.15 2.43 -1.58
N LEU A 364 19.86 2.51 -0.28
CA LEU A 364 19.60 3.74 0.46
C LEU A 364 20.81 4.68 0.46
N ASP A 365 22.02 4.16 0.73
CA ASP A 365 23.23 5.01 0.82
C ASP A 365 23.94 5.27 -0.50
N HIS A 366 24.00 4.28 -1.38
CA HIS A 366 24.84 4.35 -2.57
C HIS A 366 24.12 4.99 -3.76
N HIS A 367 22.80 5.22 -3.65
CA HIS A 367 22.03 5.97 -4.64
C HIS A 367 21.86 7.42 -4.19
N THR A 368 22.71 8.31 -4.73
CA THR A 368 22.82 9.72 -4.33
C THR A 368 21.48 10.46 -4.24
N TYR A 369 20.58 10.26 -5.21
CA TYR A 369 19.25 10.90 -5.20
C TYR A 369 18.47 10.59 -3.92
N PHE A 370 18.43 9.32 -3.49
CA PHE A 370 17.66 8.86 -2.35
C PHE A 370 18.38 9.15 -1.04
N ALA A 371 19.70 8.94 -0.99
CA ALA A 371 20.52 9.23 0.18
C ALA A 371 20.39 10.71 0.62
N GLU A 372 20.38 11.65 -0.33
CA GLU A 372 20.24 13.08 -0.03
C GLU A 372 18.82 13.51 0.34
N ARG A 373 17.81 12.70 0.01
CA ARG A 373 16.38 13.04 0.13
C ARG A 373 15.66 12.17 1.15
N TYR A 374 16.38 11.37 1.93
CA TYR A 374 15.76 10.51 2.93
C TYR A 374 15.09 11.35 4.02
N GLU A 375 13.78 11.19 4.17
CA GLU A 375 12.97 11.94 5.14
C GLU A 375 12.69 11.15 6.40
N GLY A 376 12.56 9.82 6.30
CA GLY A 376 12.33 8.94 7.43
C GLY A 376 11.75 7.59 7.03
N ALA A 377 11.35 6.82 8.02
CA ALA A 377 10.71 5.52 7.83
C ALA A 377 9.58 5.31 8.82
N VAL A 378 8.64 4.44 8.45
CA VAL A 378 7.58 4.00 9.35
C VAL A 378 7.37 2.50 9.34
N ARG A 379 6.89 1.99 10.47
CA ARG A 379 6.42 0.62 10.63
C ARG A 379 4.93 0.64 10.98
N TYR A 380 4.18 -0.27 10.38
CA TYR A 380 2.77 -0.46 10.71
C TYR A 380 2.59 -1.55 11.75
N SER A 381 1.77 -1.28 12.76
CA SER A 381 1.34 -2.28 13.72
C SER A 381 0.31 -3.22 13.08
N ASN A 382 0.27 -4.47 13.54
CA ASN A 382 -0.75 -5.43 13.10
C ASN A 382 -2.17 -4.90 13.34
N GLU A 383 -2.38 -4.15 14.41
CA GLU A 383 -3.67 -3.56 14.75
C GLU A 383 -4.12 -2.52 13.72
N LEU A 384 -3.22 -1.64 13.26
CA LEU A 384 -3.55 -0.67 12.22
C LEU A 384 -3.82 -1.37 10.88
N LEU A 385 -3.02 -2.38 10.55
CA LEU A 385 -3.26 -3.18 9.34
C LEU A 385 -4.63 -3.87 9.39
N GLU A 386 -4.99 -4.48 10.50
CA GLU A 386 -6.29 -5.13 10.70
C GLU A 386 -7.44 -4.10 10.56
N LYS A 387 -7.34 -2.95 11.23
CA LYS A 387 -8.34 -1.87 11.15
C LYS A 387 -8.44 -1.21 9.78
N SER A 388 -7.42 -1.34 8.94
CA SER A 388 -7.43 -0.89 7.55
C SER A 388 -7.90 -1.97 6.57
N ASN A 389 -8.20 -3.19 7.03
CA ASN A 389 -8.70 -4.27 6.18
C ASN A 389 -10.24 -4.28 6.18
N PRO A 390 -10.91 -4.00 5.05
CA PRO A 390 -12.37 -3.97 4.96
C PRO A 390 -13.08 -5.26 5.37
N ASP A 391 -12.43 -6.42 5.15
CA ASP A 391 -13.03 -7.73 5.48
C ASP A 391 -13.24 -7.91 6.99
N THR A 392 -12.49 -7.18 7.81
CA THR A 392 -12.64 -7.21 9.28
C THR A 392 -13.94 -6.54 9.76
N TYR A 393 -14.59 -5.76 8.90
CA TYR A 393 -15.84 -5.07 9.19
C TYR A 393 -17.08 -5.72 8.56
N ALA A 394 -16.92 -6.81 7.80
CA ALA A 394 -18.02 -7.44 7.07
C ALA A 394 -19.17 -7.90 7.99
N ASP A 395 -18.83 -8.40 9.18
CA ASP A 395 -19.78 -8.90 10.20
C ASP A 395 -19.92 -7.93 11.39
N HIS A 396 -19.57 -6.65 11.23
CA HIS A 396 -19.57 -5.66 12.31
C HIS A 396 -20.96 -5.44 12.92
N GLU A 397 -21.11 -5.29 14.24
CA GLU A 397 -22.45 -5.22 14.89
C GLU A 397 -23.31 -4.01 14.44
N ASN A 398 -22.68 -2.90 14.04
CA ASN A 398 -23.39 -1.73 13.52
C ASN A 398 -23.80 -1.93 12.03
N PRO A 399 -25.11 -1.90 11.70
CA PRO A 399 -25.60 -2.11 10.33
C PRO A 399 -25.13 -1.05 9.33
N ILE A 400 -24.86 0.19 9.79
CA ILE A 400 -24.32 1.27 8.94
C ILE A 400 -22.93 0.88 8.42
N ILE A 401 -22.10 0.27 9.27
CA ILE A 401 -20.75 -0.15 8.90
C ILE A 401 -20.80 -1.36 7.97
N GLN A 402 -21.64 -2.37 8.27
CA GLN A 402 -21.83 -3.52 7.37
C GLN A 402 -22.27 -3.09 5.98
N GLU A 403 -23.23 -2.16 5.92
CA GLU A 403 -23.73 -1.62 4.65
C GLU A 403 -22.65 -0.81 3.92
N ALA A 404 -21.88 0.01 4.64
CA ALA A 404 -20.76 0.76 4.07
C ALA A 404 -19.73 -0.12 3.36
N MET A 405 -19.41 -1.29 3.94
CA MET A 405 -18.42 -2.22 3.36
C MET A 405 -18.82 -2.78 1.99
N LYS A 406 -20.12 -2.82 1.66
CA LYS A 406 -20.60 -3.29 0.34
C LYS A 406 -20.14 -2.39 -0.81
N TYR A 407 -19.72 -1.16 -0.51
CA TYR A 407 -19.37 -0.16 -1.51
C TYR A 407 -17.86 0.08 -1.66
N MET A 408 -17.02 -0.67 -0.95
CA MET A 408 -15.56 -0.57 -1.02
C MET A 408 -15.05 -0.72 -2.46
N GLY A 409 -14.10 0.14 -2.85
CA GLY A 409 -13.54 0.21 -4.20
C GLY A 409 -14.45 0.86 -5.24
N THR A 410 -15.64 1.36 -4.87
CA THR A 410 -16.50 2.06 -5.84
C THR A 410 -15.85 3.39 -6.23
N PRO A 411 -15.66 3.69 -7.53
CA PRO A 411 -14.97 4.90 -7.98
C PRO A 411 -15.60 6.19 -7.47
N TYR A 412 -14.76 7.14 -7.06
CA TYR A 412 -15.20 8.46 -6.69
C TYR A 412 -15.52 9.30 -7.93
N LEU A 413 -16.72 9.89 -7.95
CA LEU A 413 -17.11 10.86 -8.95
C LEU A 413 -17.78 12.05 -8.25
N MET A 414 -17.17 13.23 -8.37
CA MET A 414 -17.74 14.47 -7.85
C MET A 414 -19.15 14.69 -8.43
N THR A 415 -20.16 14.89 -7.58
CA THR A 415 -21.59 14.94 -7.93
C THR A 415 -22.20 13.66 -8.51
N GLY A 416 -21.43 12.56 -8.55
CA GLY A 416 -21.89 11.25 -8.99
C GLY A 416 -22.98 10.71 -8.07
N SER A 417 -24.00 10.09 -8.63
CA SER A 417 -25.20 9.64 -7.89
C SER A 417 -25.70 8.28 -8.38
N THR A 418 -24.78 7.41 -8.79
CA THR A 418 -25.06 6.04 -9.21
C THR A 418 -24.11 5.08 -8.50
N LEU A 419 -24.49 3.81 -8.39
CA LEU A 419 -23.63 2.81 -7.76
C LEU A 419 -22.38 2.46 -8.60
N ASP A 420 -22.31 2.90 -9.85
CA ASP A 420 -21.11 2.76 -10.69
C ASP A 420 -20.01 3.76 -10.29
N ALA A 421 -20.40 4.95 -9.81
CA ALA A 421 -19.50 5.98 -9.28
C ALA A 421 -20.28 7.09 -8.55
N PHE A 422 -19.80 7.50 -7.38
CA PHE A 422 -20.49 8.50 -6.56
C PHE A 422 -19.58 9.39 -5.72
N ASP A 423 -20.14 10.44 -5.12
CA ASP A 423 -19.45 11.29 -4.15
C ASP A 423 -19.73 10.87 -2.69
N CYS A 424 -19.03 11.51 -1.74
CA CYS A 424 -19.15 11.21 -0.32
C CYS A 424 -20.58 11.37 0.22
N SER A 425 -21.31 12.41 -0.17
CA SER A 425 -22.66 12.64 0.33
C SER A 425 -23.67 11.63 -0.22
N PHE A 426 -23.50 11.16 -1.45
CA PHE A 426 -24.32 10.08 -1.99
C PHE A 426 -23.99 8.74 -1.33
N PHE A 427 -22.71 8.48 -1.01
CA PHE A 427 -22.30 7.33 -0.22
C PHE A 427 -23.01 7.30 1.13
N ILE A 428 -22.91 8.38 1.93
CA ILE A 428 -23.60 8.49 3.22
C ILE A 428 -25.12 8.32 3.05
N GLN A 429 -25.73 9.00 2.08
CA GLN A 429 -27.17 8.89 1.82
C GLN A 429 -27.58 7.44 1.51
N THR A 430 -26.78 6.73 0.72
CA THR A 430 -27.07 5.35 0.31
C THR A 430 -26.93 4.42 1.50
N VAL A 431 -25.80 4.48 2.22
CA VAL A 431 -25.57 3.62 3.39
C VAL A 431 -26.67 3.78 4.43
N PHE A 432 -27.03 5.01 4.79
CA PHE A 432 -28.07 5.26 5.80
C PHE A 432 -29.47 4.86 5.33
N ARG A 433 -29.77 5.01 4.04
CA ARG A 433 -31.04 4.55 3.46
C ARG A 433 -31.16 3.04 3.52
N GLU A 434 -30.16 2.32 3.03
CA GLU A 434 -30.20 0.85 2.93
C GLU A 434 -30.02 0.16 4.30
N ALA A 435 -29.24 0.75 5.21
CA ALA A 435 -28.98 0.14 6.52
C ALA A 435 -30.15 0.31 7.50
N ILE A 436 -30.71 1.51 7.61
CA ILE A 436 -31.64 1.88 8.70
C ILE A 436 -32.79 2.80 8.27
N ASN A 437 -33.13 2.84 6.97
CA ASN A 437 -34.23 3.63 6.41
C ASN A 437 -34.16 5.14 6.73
N VAL A 438 -32.96 5.70 6.78
CA VAL A 438 -32.72 7.12 7.01
C VAL A 438 -32.50 7.85 5.68
N TYR A 439 -33.33 8.84 5.39
CA TYR A 439 -33.30 9.58 4.12
C TYR A 439 -32.63 10.95 4.29
N LEU A 440 -31.32 10.97 4.06
CA LEU A 440 -30.52 12.19 4.18
C LEU A 440 -30.63 13.08 2.93
N PRO A 441 -30.45 14.41 3.08
CA PRO A 441 -30.25 15.32 1.95
C PRO A 441 -29.12 14.86 1.02
N ARG A 442 -29.21 15.17 -0.28
CA ARG A 442 -28.21 14.71 -1.27
C ARG A 442 -26.83 15.35 -1.10
N ILE A 443 -26.71 16.53 -0.49
CA ILE A 443 -25.45 17.31 -0.44
C ILE A 443 -24.94 17.40 0.99
N SER A 444 -23.63 17.20 1.20
CA SER A 444 -22.99 17.13 2.52
C SER A 444 -23.31 18.30 3.46
N TYR A 445 -23.23 19.56 3.00
CA TYR A 445 -23.55 20.70 3.86
C TYR A 445 -25.02 20.76 4.29
N LYS A 446 -25.94 20.14 3.53
CA LYS A 446 -27.34 19.99 3.95
C LYS A 446 -27.51 18.82 4.91
N GLN A 447 -26.76 17.74 4.74
CA GLN A 447 -26.75 16.64 5.71
C GLN A 447 -26.26 17.11 7.08
N TRP A 448 -25.31 18.06 7.11
CA TRP A 448 -24.86 18.72 8.34
C TRP A 448 -25.95 19.53 9.07
N GLU A 449 -27.01 19.96 8.38
CA GLU A 449 -28.12 20.73 8.98
C GLU A 449 -29.15 19.86 9.70
N VAL A 450 -29.08 18.53 9.56
CA VAL A 450 -30.02 17.57 10.15
C VAL A 450 -29.32 16.62 11.11
N GLY A 451 -30.10 15.80 11.82
CA GLY A 451 -29.60 14.84 12.79
C GLY A 451 -29.16 15.44 14.13
N GLU A 452 -28.85 14.56 15.07
CA GLU A 452 -28.29 14.92 16.37
C GLU A 452 -26.85 15.40 16.20
N THR A 453 -26.48 16.50 16.88
CA THR A 453 -25.10 16.98 16.89
C THR A 453 -24.37 16.36 18.08
N ILE A 454 -23.37 15.53 17.80
CA ILE A 454 -22.56 14.85 18.84
C ILE A 454 -21.33 15.70 19.17
N LEU A 455 -20.65 16.19 18.13
CA LEU A 455 -19.55 17.14 18.26
C LEU A 455 -19.83 18.38 17.42
N GLU A 456 -19.77 19.54 18.08
CA GLU A 456 -20.08 20.85 17.50
C GLU A 456 -18.98 21.35 16.56
N ALA A 457 -19.38 22.25 15.65
CA ALA A 457 -18.43 22.94 14.79
C ALA A 457 -17.38 23.71 15.61
N GLY A 458 -16.10 23.49 15.31
CA GLY A 458 -14.97 24.11 16.01
C GLY A 458 -14.46 23.31 17.22
N THR A 459 -14.88 22.05 17.35
CA THR A 459 -14.25 21.08 18.27
C THR A 459 -12.77 20.92 17.90
N ASP A 460 -11.89 21.11 18.89
CA ASP A 460 -10.45 20.88 18.75
C ASP A 460 -10.18 19.38 18.86
N ILE A 461 -10.02 18.71 17.71
CA ILE A 461 -9.90 17.25 17.64
C ILE A 461 -8.65 16.73 18.35
N ASP A 462 -7.56 17.50 18.38
CA ASP A 462 -6.30 17.10 19.03
C ASP A 462 -6.40 17.14 20.57
N SER A 463 -7.48 17.73 21.10
CA SER A 463 -7.75 17.82 22.53
C SER A 463 -8.64 16.70 23.07
N ILE A 464 -9.12 15.80 22.22
CA ILE A 464 -10.07 14.74 22.57
C ILE A 464 -9.64 13.37 22.01
N GLU A 465 -10.05 12.31 22.69
CA GLU A 465 -9.96 10.93 22.19
C GLU A 465 -11.31 10.58 21.57
N LEU A 466 -11.39 10.39 20.25
CA LEU A 466 -12.67 10.25 19.53
C LEU A 466 -13.55 9.13 20.10
N ASP A 467 -12.98 7.96 20.39
CA ASP A 467 -13.69 6.78 20.89
C ASP A 467 -14.39 7.01 22.25
N HIS A 468 -14.04 8.06 23.00
CA HIS A 468 -14.73 8.43 24.23
C HIS A 468 -15.97 9.31 24.01
N HIS A 469 -16.12 9.90 22.82
CA HIS A 469 -17.14 10.91 22.52
C HIS A 469 -18.11 10.48 21.43
N ILE A 470 -17.64 9.70 20.46
CA ILE A 470 -18.40 9.21 19.32
C ILE A 470 -18.33 7.69 19.28
N ARG A 471 -19.21 7.07 18.51
CA ARG A 471 -19.24 5.61 18.34
C ARG A 471 -19.11 5.22 16.87
N PRO A 472 -18.65 3.99 16.57
CA PRO A 472 -18.68 3.47 15.21
C PRO A 472 -20.08 3.62 14.57
N GLY A 473 -20.13 4.12 13.34
CA GLY A 473 -21.37 4.46 12.61
C GLY A 473 -21.77 5.94 12.68
N ASP A 474 -21.20 6.74 13.59
CA ASP A 474 -21.39 8.19 13.58
C ASP A 474 -20.73 8.82 12.33
N VAL A 475 -21.24 9.97 11.87
CA VAL A 475 -20.78 10.60 10.63
C VAL A 475 -19.93 11.84 10.93
N LEU A 476 -18.68 11.80 10.52
CA LEU A 476 -17.74 12.92 10.59
C LEU A 476 -17.94 13.85 9.39
N TYR A 477 -17.83 15.15 9.66
CA TYR A 477 -17.91 16.20 8.66
C TYR A 477 -16.63 17.01 8.61
N PHE A 478 -16.22 17.37 7.40
CA PHE A 478 -14.97 18.05 7.11
C PHE A 478 -15.21 19.29 6.24
N SER A 479 -14.45 20.34 6.50
CA SER A 479 -14.53 21.63 5.80
C SER A 479 -13.24 21.96 5.07
N GLY A 480 -13.31 22.68 3.95
CA GLY A 480 -12.13 23.20 3.27
C GLY A 480 -11.36 22.21 2.40
N THR A 481 -11.88 21.00 2.20
CA THR A 481 -11.20 19.97 1.40
C THR A 481 -11.18 20.31 -0.10
N TRP A 482 -12.29 20.86 -0.63
CA TRP A 482 -12.38 21.34 -2.02
C TRP A 482 -13.25 22.60 -2.20
N GLN A 483 -14.07 22.95 -1.21
CA GLN A 483 -14.83 24.21 -1.15
C GLN A 483 -14.79 24.80 0.27
N GLU A 484 -15.15 26.08 0.39
CA GLU A 484 -15.32 26.73 1.70
C GLU A 484 -16.50 26.12 2.47
N GLY A 485 -16.35 25.96 3.79
CA GLY A 485 -17.33 25.29 4.65
C GLY A 485 -17.35 23.78 4.44
N ILE A 486 -18.43 23.12 4.89
CA ILE A 486 -18.60 21.67 4.77
C ILE A 486 -18.45 21.23 3.31
N SER A 487 -17.50 20.34 3.07
CA SER A 487 -17.13 19.87 1.74
C SER A 487 -16.96 18.36 1.66
N HIS A 488 -16.74 17.67 2.79
CA HIS A 488 -16.55 16.22 2.80
C HIS A 488 -17.16 15.57 4.04
N THR A 489 -17.42 14.26 3.97
CA THR A 489 -18.05 13.48 5.04
C THR A 489 -17.60 12.02 5.00
N ALA A 490 -17.56 11.36 6.17
CA ALA A 490 -17.11 9.99 6.35
C ALA A 490 -17.85 9.30 7.50
N ILE A 491 -17.94 7.98 7.49
CA ILE A 491 -18.47 7.18 8.61
C ILE A 491 -17.30 6.76 9.50
N TYR A 492 -17.46 6.95 10.81
CA TYR A 492 -16.48 6.51 11.80
C TYR A 492 -16.49 4.98 11.95
N LEU A 493 -15.32 4.36 11.94
CA LEU A 493 -15.15 2.93 12.19
C LEU A 493 -14.70 2.61 13.62
N GLY A 494 -14.23 3.61 14.37
CA GLY A 494 -13.51 3.42 15.63
C GLY A 494 -12.02 3.61 15.46
N ASP A 495 -11.31 3.91 16.56
CA ASP A 495 -9.84 3.91 16.63
C ASP A 495 -9.19 4.78 15.53
N ASP A 496 -9.74 5.97 15.34
CA ASP A 496 -9.29 6.94 14.33
C ASP A 496 -9.37 6.45 12.87
N HIS A 497 -10.17 5.43 12.57
CA HIS A 497 -10.44 4.99 11.20
C HIS A 497 -11.80 5.51 10.70
N ILE A 498 -11.84 5.82 9.41
CA ILE A 498 -13.04 6.28 8.71
C ILE A 498 -13.23 5.54 7.39
N VAL A 499 -14.47 5.30 6.98
CA VAL A 499 -14.81 4.85 5.62
C VAL A 499 -15.51 5.97 4.85
N HIS A 500 -15.07 6.21 3.62
CA HIS A 500 -15.57 7.30 2.79
C HIS A 500 -15.25 7.13 1.31
N ALA A 501 -16.06 7.76 0.46
CA ALA A 501 -15.77 7.96 -0.94
C ALA A 501 -14.94 9.24 -1.12
N THR A 502 -13.71 9.13 -1.61
CA THR A 502 -12.81 10.29 -1.70
C THR A 502 -12.12 10.42 -3.06
N GLY A 503 -12.09 11.65 -3.58
CA GLY A 503 -11.30 11.96 -4.77
C GLY A 503 -9.80 11.90 -4.50
N GLU A 504 -9.37 11.85 -3.24
CA GLU A 504 -7.96 11.77 -2.89
C GLU A 504 -7.34 10.40 -3.21
N GLU A 505 -8.11 9.35 -3.00
CA GLU A 505 -7.76 7.94 -3.22
C GLU A 505 -8.42 7.38 -4.49
N GLY A 506 -9.34 8.16 -5.09
CA GLY A 506 -10.04 7.82 -6.33
C GLY A 506 -11.24 6.88 -6.16
N GLU A 507 -11.51 6.41 -4.94
CA GLU A 507 -12.51 5.38 -4.66
C GLU A 507 -13.09 5.49 -3.24
N THR A 508 -14.02 4.59 -2.93
CA THR A 508 -14.49 4.33 -1.56
C THR A 508 -13.49 3.46 -0.84
N THR A 509 -12.89 4.00 0.22
CA THR A 509 -11.83 3.33 0.97
C THR A 509 -11.93 3.58 2.47
N ILE A 510 -11.14 2.83 3.23
CA ILE A 510 -10.83 3.11 4.62
C ILE A 510 -9.61 4.05 4.65
N SER A 511 -9.65 5.04 5.55
CA SER A 511 -8.53 5.94 5.83
C SER A 511 -8.34 6.06 7.34
N TYR A 512 -7.09 6.19 7.76
CA TYR A 512 -6.74 6.68 9.10
C TYR A 512 -6.92 8.20 9.17
N MET A 513 -7.35 8.72 10.32
CA MET A 513 -7.49 10.13 10.64
C MET A 513 -6.10 10.77 10.84
N ASN A 514 -5.37 10.89 9.73
CA ASN A 514 -4.09 11.59 9.66
C ASN A 514 -4.24 13.11 9.87
N GLU A 515 -3.11 13.81 9.95
CA GLU A 515 -3.03 15.27 10.14
C GLU A 515 -3.87 16.05 9.11
N TYR A 516 -3.97 15.58 7.87
CA TYR A 516 -4.82 16.22 6.87
C TYR A 516 -6.30 16.13 7.26
N TRP A 517 -6.80 14.94 7.60
CA TRP A 517 -8.21 14.78 8.00
C TRP A 517 -8.52 15.50 9.31
N LYS A 518 -7.61 15.44 10.29
CA LYS A 518 -7.72 16.19 11.55
C LYS A 518 -7.80 17.70 11.31
N ALA A 519 -6.95 18.25 10.45
CA ALA A 519 -6.96 19.67 10.12
C ALA A 519 -8.23 20.14 9.41
N HIS A 520 -8.94 19.25 8.70
CA HIS A 520 -10.20 19.57 8.02
C HIS A 520 -11.44 19.19 8.84
N PHE A 521 -11.28 18.51 9.98
CA PHE A 521 -12.38 18.08 10.82
C PHE A 521 -13.23 19.26 11.29
N THR A 522 -14.55 19.11 11.24
CA THR A 522 -15.50 20.14 11.66
C THR A 522 -16.33 19.69 12.86
N GLY A 523 -16.89 18.49 12.82
CA GLY A 523 -17.79 17.97 13.86
C GLY A 523 -18.43 16.66 13.46
N VAL A 524 -19.35 16.17 14.30
CA VAL A 524 -19.95 14.83 14.17
C VAL A 524 -21.46 14.88 14.32
N LYS A 525 -22.14 14.12 13.46
CA LYS A 525 -23.59 13.92 13.46
C LYS A 525 -23.97 12.47 13.67
N ARG A 526 -25.14 12.26 14.27
CA ARG A 526 -25.81 10.97 14.38
C ARG A 526 -27.22 11.08 13.83
N PHE A 527 -27.69 10.02 13.17
CA PHE A 527 -28.93 10.05 12.40
C PHE A 527 -29.98 9.01 12.81
N ASP A 528 -29.77 8.26 13.90
CA ASP A 528 -30.73 7.27 14.43
C ASP A 528 -32.16 7.80 14.53
N ASP A 529 -32.31 9.02 15.06
CA ASP A 529 -33.62 9.64 15.27
C ASP A 529 -34.35 9.96 13.97
N LEU A 530 -33.66 9.94 12.82
CA LEU A 530 -34.24 10.20 11.50
C LEU A 530 -34.86 8.95 10.86
N THR A 531 -34.74 7.76 11.47
CA THR A 531 -35.32 6.53 10.92
C THR A 531 -36.83 6.67 10.75
N ILE A 532 -37.32 6.35 9.56
CA ILE A 532 -38.76 6.35 9.26
C ILE A 532 -39.43 5.22 10.04
N GLN A 533 -40.49 5.55 10.77
CA GLN A 533 -41.33 4.59 11.48
C GLN A 533 -42.54 4.24 10.61
N TYR A 534 -42.85 2.94 10.50
CA TYR A 534 -43.92 2.41 9.65
C TYR A 534 -45.17 1.99 10.44
N ASP A 535 -45.28 2.45 11.68
CA ASP A 535 -46.42 2.22 12.59
C ASP A 535 -47.74 2.80 12.04
N ASN A 536 -47.68 3.90 11.30
CA ASN A 536 -48.85 4.51 10.66
C ASN A 536 -49.10 3.98 9.24
N GLY A 537 -50.30 3.48 8.98
CA GLY A 537 -50.68 2.91 7.68
C GLY A 537 -50.58 3.88 6.50
N ALA A 538 -50.82 5.18 6.70
CA ALA A 538 -50.61 6.18 5.65
C ALA A 538 -49.12 6.41 5.37
N VAL A 539 -48.26 6.37 6.39
CA VAL A 539 -46.80 6.49 6.21
C VAL A 539 -46.25 5.27 5.46
N PHE A 540 -46.62 4.07 5.89
CA PHE A 540 -46.24 2.82 5.21
C PHE A 540 -46.66 2.81 3.74
N GLU A 541 -47.91 3.18 3.45
CA GLU A 541 -48.40 3.22 2.07
C GLU A 541 -47.70 4.32 1.26
N ALA A 542 -47.52 5.53 1.82
CA ALA A 542 -46.81 6.60 1.14
C ALA A 542 -45.35 6.22 0.81
N TYR A 543 -44.70 5.49 1.72
CA TYR A 543 -43.34 4.98 1.55
C TYR A 543 -43.23 3.98 0.38
N ASN A 544 -44.16 3.02 0.30
CA ASN A 544 -44.18 2.03 -0.79
C ASN A 544 -44.36 2.65 -2.18
N LEU A 545 -44.84 3.89 -2.24
CA LEU A 545 -45.05 4.64 -3.48
C LEU A 545 -43.85 5.50 -3.88
N LEU A 546 -42.78 5.55 -3.09
CA LEU A 546 -41.58 6.33 -3.42
C LEU A 546 -41.03 5.97 -4.81
N GLY A 547 -40.69 7.01 -5.58
CA GLY A 547 -40.24 6.88 -6.97
C GLY A 547 -41.36 6.77 -8.00
N THR A 548 -42.63 6.63 -7.60
CA THR A 548 -43.75 6.62 -8.54
C THR A 548 -43.84 7.97 -9.27
N GLU A 549 -43.99 7.95 -10.60
CA GLU A 549 -43.97 9.16 -11.42
C GLU A 549 -45.08 10.16 -11.07
N TYR A 550 -44.76 11.45 -11.22
CA TYR A 550 -45.77 12.50 -11.13
C TYR A 550 -46.56 12.57 -12.44
N ASN A 551 -47.88 12.45 -12.36
CA ASN A 551 -48.77 12.62 -13.50
C ASN A 551 -49.98 13.46 -13.11
N LEU A 552 -50.19 14.57 -13.83
CA LEU A 552 -51.31 15.47 -13.57
C LEU A 552 -52.64 14.73 -13.76
N GLY A 553 -53.46 14.65 -12.72
CA GLY A 553 -54.71 13.87 -12.71
C GLY A 553 -54.55 12.42 -12.27
N GLY A 554 -53.31 11.91 -12.14
CA GLY A 554 -53.01 10.55 -11.70
C GLY A 554 -53.40 10.32 -10.23
N ALA A 555 -53.92 9.13 -9.95
CA ALA A 555 -54.42 8.72 -8.63
C ALA A 555 -54.20 7.22 -8.34
N SER A 556 -53.24 6.59 -9.02
CA SER A 556 -52.90 5.18 -8.83
C SER A 556 -51.45 4.90 -9.27
N PRO A 557 -50.77 3.89 -8.72
CA PRO A 557 -49.38 3.60 -9.03
C PRO A 557 -49.12 3.43 -10.54
N GLU A 558 -50.02 2.78 -11.27
CA GLU A 558 -49.88 2.52 -12.71
C GLU A 558 -50.03 3.78 -13.57
N GLN A 559 -50.73 4.80 -13.05
CA GLN A 559 -50.98 6.05 -13.75
C GLN A 559 -50.01 7.14 -13.32
N GLY A 560 -49.22 6.91 -12.28
CA GLY A 560 -48.59 7.96 -11.50
C GLY A 560 -49.57 8.75 -10.63
N PHE A 561 -49.03 9.71 -9.88
CA PHE A 561 -49.80 10.51 -8.94
C PHE A 561 -49.63 12.01 -9.19
N ASP A 562 -50.69 12.79 -8.96
CA ASP A 562 -50.50 14.18 -8.53
C ASP A 562 -50.62 14.29 -7.00
N THR A 563 -50.45 15.49 -6.47
CA THR A 563 -50.39 15.72 -5.01
C THR A 563 -51.64 15.25 -4.28
N GLY A 564 -52.84 15.61 -4.76
CA GLY A 564 -54.10 15.19 -4.16
C GLY A 564 -54.42 13.71 -4.38
N GLY A 565 -54.04 13.17 -5.54
CA GLY A 565 -54.27 11.76 -5.90
C GLY A 565 -53.40 10.82 -5.07
N LEU A 566 -52.16 11.21 -4.78
CA LEU A 566 -51.28 10.48 -3.86
C LEU A 566 -51.94 10.31 -2.50
N VAL A 567 -52.33 11.43 -1.87
CA VAL A 567 -52.92 11.43 -0.54
C VAL A 567 -54.24 10.67 -0.50
N GLN A 568 -55.10 10.86 -1.52
CA GLN A 568 -56.34 10.10 -1.65
C GLN A 568 -56.09 8.60 -1.67
N TYR A 569 -55.11 8.14 -2.46
CA TYR A 569 -54.77 6.72 -2.55
C TYR A 569 -54.18 6.20 -1.24
N VAL A 570 -53.21 6.92 -0.68
CA VAL A 570 -52.53 6.57 0.58
C VAL A 570 -53.52 6.41 1.72
N TYR A 571 -54.42 7.38 1.91
CA TYR A 571 -55.40 7.33 2.98
C TYR A 571 -56.46 6.25 2.75
N LYS A 572 -56.85 6.02 1.50
CA LYS A 572 -57.80 4.94 1.19
C LYS A 572 -57.18 3.56 1.41
N LYS A 573 -55.93 3.35 1.04
CA LYS A 573 -55.25 2.06 1.16
C LYS A 573 -54.73 1.80 2.56
N GLY A 574 -54.00 2.75 3.12
CA GLY A 574 -53.38 2.61 4.44
C GLY A 574 -54.37 2.74 5.60
N LEU A 575 -55.37 3.63 5.48
CA LEU A 575 -56.28 3.95 6.58
C LEU A 575 -57.76 3.64 6.32
N ASN A 576 -58.13 3.22 5.10
CA ASN A 576 -59.53 3.07 4.67
C ASN A 576 -60.37 4.36 4.82
N ILE A 577 -59.73 5.52 4.67
CA ILE A 577 -60.38 6.83 4.70
C ILE A 577 -60.58 7.30 3.25
N ASP A 578 -61.83 7.53 2.86
CA ASP A 578 -62.19 8.03 1.52
C ASP A 578 -62.05 9.56 1.46
N LEU A 579 -60.84 10.04 1.17
CA LEU A 579 -60.61 11.47 0.98
C LEU A 579 -61.02 11.96 -0.42
N PRO A 580 -61.45 13.23 -0.55
CA PRO A 580 -61.78 13.85 -1.83
C PRO A 580 -60.54 14.04 -2.69
N ARG A 581 -60.76 14.31 -3.98
CA ARG A 581 -59.70 14.29 -5.00
C ARG A 581 -58.69 15.43 -4.89
N TYR A 582 -59.12 16.59 -4.40
CA TYR A 582 -58.36 17.84 -4.46
C TYR A 582 -57.97 18.33 -3.06
N GLY A 583 -56.74 18.85 -2.93
CA GLY A 583 -56.19 19.27 -1.64
C GLY A 583 -57.03 20.31 -0.89
N ASN A 584 -57.72 21.21 -1.59
CA ASN A 584 -58.61 22.18 -0.94
C ASN A 584 -59.83 21.51 -0.28
N GLN A 585 -60.34 20.42 -0.86
CA GLN A 585 -61.44 19.65 -0.28
C GLN A 585 -60.95 18.78 0.86
N GLN A 586 -59.75 18.18 0.71
CA GLN A 586 -59.11 17.42 1.78
C GLN A 586 -58.90 18.32 3.01
N TRP A 587 -58.43 19.55 2.81
CA TRP A 587 -58.29 20.55 3.86
C TRP A 587 -59.60 20.87 4.60
N GLU A 588 -60.72 20.94 3.88
CA GLU A 588 -62.05 21.21 4.45
C GLU A 588 -62.59 20.03 5.28
N GLU A 589 -62.22 18.80 4.92
CA GLU A 589 -62.64 17.59 5.66
C GLU A 589 -61.78 17.29 6.90
N GLY A 590 -60.53 17.73 6.91
CA GLY A 590 -59.60 17.46 8.01
C GLY A 590 -59.81 18.36 9.23
N THR A 591 -59.42 17.87 10.40
CA THR A 591 -59.39 18.65 11.65
C THR A 591 -58.09 19.41 11.74
N GLU A 592 -58.16 20.71 12.04
CA GLU A 592 -56.98 21.56 12.23
C GLU A 592 -56.16 21.14 13.46
N ILE A 593 -54.85 20.98 13.25
CA ILE A 593 -53.87 20.69 14.30
C ILE A 593 -52.75 21.73 14.24
N SER A 594 -52.17 22.04 15.40
CA SER A 594 -51.01 22.93 15.45
C SER A 594 -49.75 22.21 14.96
N ALA A 595 -48.72 22.98 14.57
CA ALA A 595 -47.45 22.40 14.12
C ALA A 595 -46.71 21.62 15.23
N ASP A 596 -46.97 21.94 16.50
CA ASP A 596 -46.36 21.26 17.65
C ASP A 596 -47.09 19.95 18.01
N GLU A 597 -48.29 19.73 17.47
CA GLU A 597 -49.14 18.56 17.70
C GLU A 597 -49.16 17.60 16.51
N ILE A 598 -48.37 17.87 15.46
CA ILE A 598 -48.39 17.05 14.25
C ILE A 598 -47.76 15.68 14.50
N GLU A 599 -48.49 14.64 14.12
CA GLU A 599 -48.07 13.24 14.28
C GLU A 599 -47.85 12.57 12.91
N ARG A 600 -47.09 11.48 12.92
CA ARG A 600 -46.82 10.70 11.70
C ARG A 600 -48.14 10.25 11.08
N GLY A 601 -48.28 10.45 9.78
CA GLY A 601 -49.50 10.16 9.04
C GLY A 601 -50.37 11.39 8.80
N ASP A 602 -50.29 12.45 9.61
CA ASP A 602 -51.03 13.69 9.38
C ASP A 602 -50.66 14.35 8.05
N LEU A 603 -51.53 15.24 7.56
CA LEU A 603 -51.27 15.99 6.33
C LEU A 603 -50.79 17.41 6.61
N MET A 604 -49.65 17.75 6.03
CA MET A 604 -49.20 19.13 5.89
C MET A 604 -49.67 19.71 4.55
N PHE A 605 -50.14 20.95 4.56
CA PHE A 605 -50.62 21.63 3.36
C PHE A 605 -49.74 22.80 2.99
N PHE A 606 -49.48 22.94 1.69
CA PHE A 606 -48.58 23.95 1.14
C PHE A 606 -49.23 24.73 -0.01
N GLU A 607 -48.82 26.00 -0.16
CA GLU A 607 -49.27 26.89 -1.22
C GLU A 607 -48.64 26.51 -2.57
N GLY A 608 -49.48 26.35 -3.59
CA GLY A 608 -49.08 26.09 -4.98
C GLY A 608 -50.10 26.66 -5.96
N SER A 609 -50.15 26.15 -7.19
CA SER A 609 -51.24 26.47 -8.13
C SER A 609 -52.61 25.99 -7.62
N SER A 610 -52.59 25.02 -6.73
CA SER A 610 -53.67 24.56 -5.85
C SER A 610 -53.05 24.27 -4.48
N LEU A 611 -53.88 24.05 -3.47
CA LEU A 611 -53.39 23.59 -2.17
C LEU A 611 -52.76 22.20 -2.32
N ILE A 612 -51.51 22.04 -1.88
CA ILE A 612 -50.72 20.82 -2.02
C ILE A 612 -50.74 20.07 -0.68
N PRO A 613 -51.39 18.90 -0.61
CA PRO A 613 -51.30 18.03 0.55
C PRO A 613 -50.03 17.17 0.49
N ALA A 614 -49.44 16.88 1.64
CA ALA A 614 -48.27 16.01 1.80
C ALA A 614 -48.39 15.22 3.11
N VAL A 615 -47.96 13.96 3.10
CA VAL A 615 -48.01 13.09 4.27
C VAL A 615 -46.81 13.39 5.16
N TYR A 616 -47.03 13.79 6.41
CA TYR A 616 -45.98 13.96 7.38
C TYR A 616 -45.49 12.60 7.88
N ILE A 617 -44.18 12.37 7.83
CA ILE A 617 -43.56 11.09 8.21
C ILE A 617 -42.71 11.19 9.48
N GLY A 618 -42.76 12.34 10.17
CA GLY A 618 -41.91 12.64 11.33
C GLY A 618 -40.64 13.40 10.93
N ASN A 619 -39.88 13.82 11.92
CA ASN A 619 -38.53 14.40 11.76
C ASN A 619 -38.44 15.59 10.80
N ASN A 620 -39.51 16.40 10.73
CA ASN A 620 -39.61 17.51 9.79
C ASN A 620 -39.54 17.05 8.31
N GLN A 621 -39.93 15.81 8.02
CA GLN A 621 -39.96 15.23 6.69
C GLN A 621 -41.39 14.94 6.24
N ILE A 622 -41.63 15.08 4.94
CA ILE A 622 -42.91 14.80 4.29
C ILE A 622 -42.71 13.92 3.05
N ILE A 623 -43.70 13.10 2.72
CA ILE A 623 -43.82 12.45 1.41
C ILE A 623 -44.84 13.21 0.56
N VAL A 624 -44.42 13.59 -0.65
CA VAL A 624 -45.23 14.36 -1.58
C VAL A 624 -44.91 14.02 -3.04
N ALA A 625 -45.90 14.10 -3.91
CA ALA A 625 -45.71 13.96 -5.35
C ALA A 625 -45.16 15.27 -5.95
N THR A 626 -43.97 15.22 -6.54
CA THR A 626 -43.26 16.35 -7.13
C THR A 626 -43.07 16.15 -8.64
N GLN A 627 -43.15 17.24 -9.41
CA GLN A 627 -42.99 17.16 -10.86
C GLN A 627 -41.61 16.64 -11.30
N SER A 628 -40.57 16.89 -10.51
CA SER A 628 -39.19 16.52 -10.85
C SER A 628 -38.79 15.12 -10.42
N SER A 629 -39.38 14.62 -9.34
CA SER A 629 -38.87 13.42 -8.63
C SER A 629 -39.97 12.40 -8.33
N GLY A 630 -41.19 12.61 -8.85
CA GLY A 630 -42.33 11.77 -8.51
C GLY A 630 -42.66 11.87 -7.03
N VAL A 631 -43.20 10.79 -6.48
CA VAL A 631 -43.40 10.64 -5.03
C VAL A 631 -42.03 10.57 -4.36
N ALA A 632 -41.72 11.57 -3.54
CA ALA A 632 -40.40 11.73 -2.93
C ALA A 632 -40.52 12.23 -1.48
N ILE A 633 -39.49 11.91 -0.70
CA ILE A 633 -39.28 12.49 0.62
C ILE A 633 -38.70 13.89 0.46
N VAL A 634 -39.26 14.83 1.20
CA VAL A 634 -38.78 16.20 1.32
C VAL A 634 -38.46 16.46 2.78
N ASP A 635 -37.22 16.88 3.02
CA ASP A 635 -36.78 17.40 4.30
C ASP A 635 -37.07 18.91 4.39
N LEU A 636 -37.93 19.31 5.32
CA LEU A 636 -38.35 20.70 5.48
C LEU A 636 -37.27 21.56 6.14
N THR A 637 -36.30 20.98 6.83
CA THR A 637 -35.17 21.71 7.44
C THR A 637 -34.27 22.27 6.35
N THR A 638 -34.00 21.48 5.32
CA THR A 638 -33.03 21.82 4.25
C THR A 638 -33.67 22.34 2.96
N SER A 639 -35.00 22.36 2.90
CA SER A 639 -35.74 22.86 1.74
C SER A 639 -35.97 24.37 1.82
N SER A 640 -35.58 25.09 0.76
CA SER A 640 -35.94 26.50 0.58
C SER A 640 -37.31 26.69 -0.10
N TYR A 641 -37.93 25.61 -0.60
CA TYR A 641 -39.18 25.69 -1.36
C TYR A 641 -40.41 25.52 -0.47
N TRP A 642 -40.44 24.49 0.37
CA TRP A 642 -41.62 24.06 1.10
C TRP A 642 -41.94 24.90 2.34
N PRO A 643 -41.00 25.23 3.25
CA PRO A 643 -41.32 25.98 4.47
C PRO A 643 -41.98 27.36 4.22
N PRO A 644 -41.53 28.18 3.24
CA PRO A 644 -42.20 29.46 2.95
C PRO A 644 -43.64 29.32 2.41
N ARG A 645 -44.04 28.10 2.03
CA ARG A 645 -45.37 27.79 1.46
C ARG A 645 -46.27 27.07 2.45
N TYR A 646 -45.80 26.76 3.65
CA TYR A 646 -46.59 26.03 4.62
C TYR A 646 -47.85 26.83 5.01
N VAL A 647 -49.02 26.20 4.87
CA VAL A 647 -50.34 26.80 5.14
C VAL A 647 -50.87 26.36 6.50
N GLY A 648 -50.70 25.08 6.83
CA GLY A 648 -51.16 24.48 8.09
C GLY A 648 -51.25 22.97 7.97
N SER A 649 -51.64 22.31 9.05
CA SER A 649 -51.74 20.85 9.11
C SER A 649 -53.15 20.38 9.46
N ARG A 650 -53.48 19.17 9.02
CA ARG A 650 -54.75 18.52 9.31
C ARG A 650 -54.52 17.07 9.71
N THR A 651 -55.28 16.64 10.71
CA THR A 651 -55.46 15.22 11.03
C THR A 651 -56.79 14.72 10.50
N TYR A 652 -56.87 13.42 10.21
CA TYR A 652 -58.09 12.76 9.79
C TYR A 652 -58.26 11.55 10.70
N GLU A 653 -59.08 11.74 11.72
CA GLU A 653 -59.41 10.67 12.65
C GLU A 653 -59.96 9.47 11.86
N ARG A 654 -59.29 8.33 11.96
CA ARG A 654 -60.00 7.05 11.82
C ARG A 654 -61.10 7.08 12.88
N PRO A 655 -62.34 6.67 12.59
CA PRO A 655 -63.17 6.16 13.66
C PRO A 655 -62.33 5.06 14.31
N GLN A 656 -61.83 5.27 15.53
CA GLN A 656 -61.24 4.15 16.26
C GLN A 656 -62.32 3.08 16.27
N GLU A 657 -62.02 1.93 15.66
CA GLU A 657 -62.86 0.76 15.85
C GLU A 657 -62.82 0.47 17.34
N LYS A 658 -63.94 0.79 18.00
CA LYS A 658 -64.10 0.54 19.43
C LYS A 658 -64.11 -0.96 19.63
N ASN A 659 -62.95 -1.53 19.89
CA ASN A 659 -62.80 -2.87 20.43
C ASN A 659 -62.62 -2.75 21.95
N ILE A 660 -63.59 -3.29 22.70
CA ILE A 660 -63.67 -3.11 24.15
C ILE A 660 -62.50 -3.84 24.82
N GLU A 661 -62.12 -5.01 24.32
CA GLU A 661 -61.01 -5.82 24.82
C GLU A 661 -59.67 -5.09 24.66
N ALA A 662 -59.44 -4.46 23.51
CA ALA A 662 -58.22 -3.69 23.27
C ALA A 662 -58.16 -2.44 24.15
N GLN A 663 -59.30 -1.79 24.39
CA GLN A 663 -59.37 -0.66 25.32
C GLN A 663 -59.06 -1.09 26.76
N LEU A 664 -59.65 -2.20 27.21
CA LEU A 664 -59.36 -2.77 28.52
C LEU A 664 -57.88 -3.12 28.64
N ALA A 665 -57.29 -3.73 27.61
CA ALA A 665 -55.87 -4.08 27.62
C ALA A 665 -54.95 -2.86 27.76
N GLU A 666 -55.31 -1.73 27.13
CA GLU A 666 -54.61 -0.46 27.31
C GLU A 666 -54.73 0.08 28.74
N ASP A 667 -55.91 -0.04 29.36
CA ASP A 667 -56.14 0.38 30.74
C ASP A 667 -55.30 -0.43 31.75
N TYR A 668 -54.99 -1.69 31.43
CA TYR A 668 -54.10 -2.53 32.23
C TYR A 668 -52.60 -2.26 32.01
N ASN A 669 -52.21 -1.42 31.05
CA ASN A 669 -50.80 -1.20 30.75
C ASN A 669 -50.04 -0.70 31.98
N GLY A 670 -48.96 -1.39 32.36
CA GLY A 670 -48.20 -1.03 33.54
C GLY A 670 -48.63 -1.77 34.82
N GLU A 671 -49.77 -2.45 34.83
CA GLU A 671 -50.30 -3.15 36.00
C GLU A 671 -49.69 -4.55 36.18
N GLY A 672 -49.59 -5.00 37.43
CA GLY A 672 -49.18 -6.37 37.73
C GLY A 672 -50.32 -7.36 37.46
N TYR A 673 -50.00 -8.52 36.88
CA TYR A 673 -50.97 -9.56 36.57
C TYR A 673 -50.45 -10.93 37.00
N GLU A 674 -51.16 -11.60 37.91
CA GLU A 674 -50.73 -12.88 38.52
C GLU A 674 -51.00 -14.13 37.64
N GLY A 675 -51.57 -13.95 36.44
CA GLY A 675 -51.88 -15.03 35.49
C GLY A 675 -50.97 -15.07 34.26
N THR A 676 -51.16 -16.09 33.42
CA THR A 676 -50.50 -16.23 32.12
C THR A 676 -51.06 -15.27 31.08
N SER A 677 -50.35 -15.10 29.96
CA SER A 677 -50.81 -14.28 28.84
C SER A 677 -52.14 -14.78 28.25
N ALA A 678 -52.39 -16.10 28.20
CA ALA A 678 -53.69 -16.64 27.78
C ALA A 678 -54.82 -16.35 28.78
N GLU A 679 -54.54 -16.44 30.08
CA GLU A 679 -55.51 -16.07 31.13
C GLU A 679 -55.81 -14.56 31.10
N PHE A 680 -54.84 -13.73 30.72
CA PHE A 680 -55.08 -12.31 30.49
C PHE A 680 -56.00 -12.05 29.30
N ILE A 681 -55.77 -12.70 28.16
CA ILE A 681 -56.68 -12.61 27.01
C ILE A 681 -58.09 -13.08 27.39
N GLN A 682 -58.21 -14.21 28.09
CA GLN A 682 -59.51 -14.68 28.57
C GLN A 682 -60.19 -13.63 29.46
N HIS A 683 -59.46 -13.04 30.40
CA HIS A 683 -59.97 -11.99 31.29
C HIS A 683 -60.50 -10.78 30.50
N LEU A 684 -59.76 -10.31 29.50
CA LEU A 684 -60.17 -9.18 28.65
C LEU A 684 -61.48 -9.46 27.90
N PHE A 685 -61.63 -10.65 27.32
CA PHE A 685 -62.86 -11.03 26.61
C PHE A 685 -64.03 -11.32 27.55
N GLU A 686 -63.79 -11.86 28.75
CA GLU A 686 -64.83 -12.05 29.76
C GLU A 686 -65.34 -10.71 30.32
N GLU A 687 -64.45 -9.75 30.53
CA GLU A 687 -64.80 -8.41 31.02
C GLU A 687 -65.42 -7.54 29.90
N GLY A 688 -64.88 -7.62 28.68
CA GLY A 688 -65.29 -6.80 27.54
C GLY A 688 -66.59 -7.24 26.89
N SER A 689 -66.57 -8.39 26.21
CA SER A 689 -67.71 -8.96 25.47
C SER A 689 -68.52 -9.98 26.26
N GLY A 690 -68.05 -10.40 27.44
CA GLY A 690 -68.67 -11.50 28.19
C GLY A 690 -68.39 -12.88 27.59
N MET A 691 -67.40 -12.98 26.69
CA MET A 691 -67.04 -14.22 26.02
C MET A 691 -66.01 -14.99 26.84
N THR A 692 -66.32 -16.23 27.21
CA THR A 692 -65.37 -17.12 27.89
C THR A 692 -64.48 -17.82 26.87
N LEU A 693 -63.24 -17.36 26.75
CA LEU A 693 -62.20 -18.00 25.94
C LEU A 693 -61.43 -19.07 26.74
N PRO A 694 -60.71 -20.00 26.08
CA PRO A 694 -59.86 -20.95 26.77
C PRO A 694 -58.67 -20.29 27.50
N ALA A 695 -58.36 -20.75 28.71
CA ALA A 695 -57.29 -20.24 29.57
C ALA A 695 -55.86 -20.70 29.20
N THR A 696 -55.70 -21.49 28.14
CA THR A 696 -54.39 -22.03 27.72
C THR A 696 -54.10 -21.68 26.28
N ILE A 697 -52.84 -21.35 25.98
CA ILE A 697 -52.41 -20.94 24.64
C ILE A 697 -52.73 -22.01 23.59
N GLU A 698 -52.49 -23.28 23.91
CA GLU A 698 -52.76 -24.40 23.00
C GLU A 698 -54.24 -24.46 22.56
N MET A 699 -55.17 -24.18 23.47
CA MET A 699 -56.60 -24.19 23.17
C MET A 699 -57.06 -22.87 22.55
N LEU A 700 -56.53 -21.74 23.04
CA LEU A 700 -56.84 -20.40 22.54
C LEU A 700 -56.41 -20.24 21.08
N ARG A 701 -55.27 -20.82 20.70
CA ARG A 701 -54.77 -20.88 19.32
C ARG A 701 -55.64 -21.74 18.39
N GLN A 702 -56.61 -22.50 18.90
CA GLN A 702 -57.60 -23.19 18.06
C GLN A 702 -58.89 -22.38 17.86
N TYR A 703 -59.00 -21.23 18.53
CA TYR A 703 -60.18 -20.37 18.52
C TYR A 703 -60.03 -19.23 17.50
N GLY A 704 -61.13 -18.90 16.81
CA GLY A 704 -61.14 -17.86 15.76
C GLY A 704 -60.55 -18.27 14.42
N GLU A 705 -60.76 -17.42 13.42
CA GLU A 705 -60.25 -17.60 12.06
C GLU A 705 -58.81 -17.09 11.95
N LYS A 706 -57.95 -17.82 11.23
CA LYS A 706 -56.58 -17.38 10.97
C LYS A 706 -56.59 -16.26 9.94
N ILE A 707 -55.88 -15.19 10.23
CA ILE A 707 -55.81 -13.98 9.40
C ILE A 707 -54.37 -13.71 8.99
N HIS A 708 -54.20 -13.06 7.84
CA HIS A 708 -52.89 -12.57 7.45
C HIS A 708 -52.49 -11.34 8.28
N ILE A 709 -51.18 -11.17 8.51
CA ILE A 709 -50.66 -10.06 9.32
C ILE A 709 -51.08 -8.68 8.78
N GLU A 710 -51.18 -8.56 7.45
CA GLU A 710 -51.65 -7.35 6.75
C GLU A 710 -53.14 -7.05 6.96
N GLU A 711 -53.90 -8.03 7.47
CA GLU A 711 -55.35 -7.93 7.72
C GLU A 711 -55.68 -7.71 9.20
N LEU A 712 -54.67 -7.55 10.07
CA LEU A 712 -54.87 -7.39 11.51
C LEU A 712 -55.71 -6.16 11.85
N GLU A 713 -56.74 -6.38 12.65
CA GLU A 713 -57.65 -5.38 13.20
C GLU A 713 -57.58 -5.37 14.73
N ARG A 714 -57.85 -4.21 15.33
CA ARG A 714 -57.80 -4.01 16.78
C ARG A 714 -58.73 -5.02 17.48
N GLY A 715 -58.18 -5.78 18.42
CA GLY A 715 -58.86 -6.89 19.11
C GLY A 715 -58.55 -8.28 18.56
N ASP A 716 -57.81 -8.39 17.46
CA ASP A 716 -57.32 -9.68 16.98
C ASP A 716 -56.27 -10.26 17.95
N LEU A 717 -56.22 -11.58 18.03
CA LEU A 717 -55.26 -12.32 18.84
C LEU A 717 -53.96 -12.53 18.07
N LEU A 718 -52.83 -12.33 18.74
CA LEU A 718 -51.50 -12.67 18.23
C LEU A 718 -50.88 -13.80 19.03
N PHE A 719 -50.13 -14.66 18.36
CA PHE A 719 -49.42 -15.77 19.00
C PHE A 719 -47.94 -15.72 18.63
N PHE A 720 -47.07 -15.78 19.64
CA PHE A 720 -45.62 -15.67 19.48
C PHE A 720 -44.90 -16.95 19.93
N ALA A 721 -43.81 -17.28 19.25
CA ALA A 721 -42.88 -18.34 19.61
C ALA A 721 -42.13 -18.04 20.92
N GLY A 722 -41.49 -19.04 21.53
CA GLY A 722 -40.56 -18.84 22.67
C GLY A 722 -39.32 -18.02 22.33
N GLU A 723 -38.51 -17.68 23.33
CA GLU A 723 -37.25 -16.92 23.14
C GLU A 723 -36.22 -17.67 22.29
N ASP A 724 -36.23 -19.01 22.37
CA ASP A 724 -35.36 -19.90 21.59
C ASP A 724 -35.84 -20.13 20.14
N GLY A 725 -36.98 -19.53 19.75
CA GLY A 725 -37.64 -19.75 18.45
C GLY A 725 -38.34 -21.12 18.31
N GLY A 726 -39.08 -21.32 17.21
CA GLY A 726 -39.79 -22.57 16.89
C GLY A 726 -41.29 -22.40 16.61
N ASP A 727 -42.00 -23.49 16.28
CA ASP A 727 -43.40 -23.47 15.82
C ASP A 727 -44.46 -23.43 16.96
N ALA A 728 -44.01 -23.59 18.21
CA ALA A 728 -44.86 -23.65 19.39
C ALA A 728 -45.13 -22.23 19.93
N ALA A 729 -46.40 -21.89 20.11
CA ALA A 729 -46.79 -20.61 20.69
C ALA A 729 -46.60 -20.66 22.22
N GLU A 730 -45.81 -19.74 22.75
CA GLU A 730 -45.54 -19.60 24.20
C GLU A 730 -46.14 -18.31 24.78
N LEU A 731 -46.55 -17.37 23.93
CA LEU A 731 -47.17 -16.13 24.35
C LEU A 731 -48.36 -15.77 23.48
N ALA A 732 -49.47 -15.38 24.11
CA ALA A 732 -50.65 -14.83 23.46
C ALA A 732 -50.73 -13.31 23.73
N ALA A 733 -51.20 -12.55 22.77
CA ALA A 733 -51.36 -11.11 22.91
C ALA A 733 -52.63 -10.62 22.22
N LEU A 734 -53.07 -9.43 22.62
CA LEU A 734 -54.17 -8.72 21.98
C LEU A 734 -53.61 -7.59 21.12
N TYR A 735 -53.94 -7.58 19.84
CA TYR A 735 -53.53 -6.51 18.93
C TYR A 735 -54.31 -5.23 19.22
N LEU A 736 -53.59 -4.13 19.42
CA LEU A 736 -54.15 -2.81 19.74
C LEU A 736 -54.29 -1.90 18.51
N GLY A 737 -53.78 -2.33 17.36
CA GLY A 737 -53.67 -1.51 16.15
C GLY A 737 -52.29 -0.87 16.01
N GLU A 738 -51.96 -0.41 14.81
CA GLU A 738 -50.72 0.33 14.51
C GLU A 738 -49.45 -0.44 14.92
N GLY A 739 -49.44 -1.77 14.76
CA GLY A 739 -48.31 -2.61 15.16
C GLY A 739 -48.19 -2.83 16.67
N ARG A 740 -49.05 -2.24 17.50
CA ARG A 740 -49.03 -2.39 18.96
C ARG A 740 -49.81 -3.61 19.43
N PHE A 741 -49.35 -4.25 20.48
CA PHE A 741 -50.08 -5.32 21.16
C PHE A 741 -49.87 -5.28 22.67
N ALA A 742 -50.84 -5.79 23.43
CA ALA A 742 -50.76 -5.97 24.86
C ALA A 742 -50.62 -7.45 25.23
N THR A 743 -49.73 -7.75 26.16
CA THR A 743 -49.55 -9.10 26.71
C THR A 743 -49.01 -9.04 28.13
N VAL A 744 -48.82 -10.19 28.77
CA VAL A 744 -48.20 -10.32 30.09
C VAL A 744 -46.75 -10.80 29.93
N ILE A 745 -45.80 -10.00 30.39
CA ILE A 745 -44.36 -10.31 30.43
C ILE A 745 -43.89 -10.12 31.87
N ASP A 746 -43.19 -11.11 32.43
CA ASP A 746 -42.64 -11.06 33.79
C ASP A 746 -43.66 -10.67 34.88
N GLY A 747 -44.91 -11.13 34.72
CA GLY A 747 -46.00 -10.86 35.68
C GLY A 747 -46.56 -9.44 35.61
N LYS A 748 -46.34 -8.72 34.51
CA LYS A 748 -46.84 -7.36 34.28
C LYS A 748 -47.48 -7.27 32.89
N VAL A 749 -48.57 -6.54 32.78
CA VAL A 749 -49.15 -6.19 31.48
C VAL A 749 -48.28 -5.12 30.83
N ASP A 750 -47.84 -5.40 29.62
CA ASP A 750 -46.92 -4.55 28.88
C ASP A 750 -47.41 -4.39 27.45
N ILE A 751 -47.33 -3.15 26.94
CA ILE A 751 -47.62 -2.83 25.55
C ILE A 751 -46.30 -2.82 24.78
N ARG A 752 -46.26 -3.57 23.67
CA ARG A 752 -45.10 -3.69 22.80
C ARG A 752 -45.46 -3.29 21.38
N GLU A 753 -44.46 -2.84 20.64
CA GLU A 753 -44.55 -2.56 19.21
C GLU A 753 -43.88 -3.67 18.42
N MET A 754 -44.63 -4.28 17.52
CA MET A 754 -44.14 -5.35 16.66
C MET A 754 -43.50 -4.82 15.37
N ASN A 755 -43.91 -3.63 14.91
CA ASN A 755 -43.44 -3.08 13.64
C ASN A 755 -42.03 -2.48 13.74
N THR A 756 -41.58 -2.14 14.94
CA THR A 756 -40.34 -1.40 15.21
C THR A 756 -39.32 -2.25 15.98
N ASP A 757 -39.66 -3.48 16.32
CA ASP A 757 -38.83 -4.41 17.09
C ASP A 757 -38.78 -5.78 16.39
N GLU A 758 -37.65 -6.06 15.74
CA GLU A 758 -37.42 -7.32 15.01
C GLU A 758 -37.59 -8.56 15.90
N TYR A 759 -37.39 -8.43 17.21
CA TYR A 759 -37.62 -9.51 18.16
C TYR A 759 -39.05 -10.03 18.11
N TRP A 760 -40.04 -9.13 18.01
CA TRP A 760 -41.45 -9.52 18.00
C TRP A 760 -41.90 -9.97 16.63
N ILE A 761 -41.46 -9.29 15.56
CA ILE A 761 -41.87 -9.65 14.21
C ILE A 761 -41.38 -11.05 13.81
N ASN A 762 -40.15 -11.41 14.21
CA ASN A 762 -39.57 -12.72 13.91
C ASN A 762 -40.18 -13.85 14.74
N ARG A 763 -40.77 -13.52 15.91
CA ARG A 763 -41.44 -14.48 16.79
C ARG A 763 -42.94 -14.62 16.49
N LEU A 764 -43.53 -13.76 15.67
CA LEU A 764 -44.96 -13.84 15.37
C LEU A 764 -45.25 -15.11 14.54
N LEU A 765 -46.08 -16.00 15.09
CA LEU A 765 -46.47 -17.25 14.44
C LEU A 765 -47.75 -17.11 13.62
N GLU A 766 -48.76 -16.43 14.17
CA GLU A 766 -50.02 -16.16 13.50
C GLU A 766 -50.87 -15.11 14.22
N GLY A 767 -51.74 -14.45 13.44
CA GLY A 767 -52.87 -13.68 13.94
C GLY A 767 -54.18 -14.46 13.82
N ARG A 768 -55.14 -14.22 14.73
CA ARG A 768 -56.48 -14.80 14.67
C ARG A 768 -57.56 -13.79 15.03
N ARG A 769 -58.66 -13.82 14.28
CA ARG A 769 -59.86 -13.04 14.56
C ARG A 769 -60.90 -13.86 15.28
N ILE A 770 -61.37 -13.34 16.41
CA ILE A 770 -62.52 -13.90 17.13
C ILE A 770 -63.79 -13.26 16.54
N THR A 771 -64.63 -14.05 15.89
CA THR A 771 -65.94 -13.63 15.39
C THR A 771 -67.04 -14.19 16.29
N GLU A 772 -68.11 -13.41 16.53
CA GLU A 772 -69.31 -13.85 17.30
C GLU A 772 -69.98 -15.13 16.77
#